data_AF-A0A1F9UEZ7-F1
#
_entry.id   AF-A0A1F9UEZ7-F1
#
_cell.length_a   1.000
_cell.length_b   1.000
_cell.length_c   1.000
_cell.angle_alpha   90.00
_cell.angle_beta   90.00
_cell.angle_gamma   90.00
#
_symmetry.space_group_name_H-M   'P 1'
#
loop_
_entity.id
_entity.type
_entity.pdbx_description
1 polymer ?
#
loop_
_entity_poly.entity_id
_entity_poly.type
_entity_poly.pdbx_seq_one_letter_code
_entity_poly.pdbx_strand_id
1 'polypeptide(L)'
;MVLRKTVAWSLIALCAFPHPAWGNETPSNAARTLYVYPSNHGFLHQTGHHVPRGWAAMHRIHSPGYFIEGQTHGGELLDPGIYRYQFQFTLLPGQHAGLLHKANDVIRIEAWDATKHECLMSRTFQVSDFLAHRRHHAVKTLTFSTHGRAGHRFEPKVYWPGLSGVFLRKVLLQSLPDFNPLNLEAKAEAFEKAMGERYLERGYVVSRRLNGDVDDVGDAAIWTGMYAASQAWRYQAARSPESLERMHAALRALHALYVASPQKGTLVRYIYSDGHLHPHAASKDTYTGFFFAVTHCLPYVKDRALRKALLDDVEGLAAHFLDNDLAFVPLQGTAVDMKPSISTLKLAEVIEGLRHDAGDRQRVIRLMEAIHFYFLIHAQSPWPELPKMIRHLKRKDFTAVHRDRVPFLNGALRALQQLQRNVHKSAIQWRWKDAPYQKLDHLLVQMIQQLSVPSRPSIRESEELRFLASQSVHALHFLKMAGSILPKPNRYQRAYEDNLWKNEELLKTAKEWSSMDEDLIAAVVGNTQAAAMRTSSAHLSFLALFDLIVKEKNAGVQDIYRSLFERHYQLMQADYNAMLHVMQPVVRIGPDQTGLAFWSLTLYSENRRGKGEAYWRAVRPERLARYGGAVSGKARDPIPVNDLQRDSFIWQRSARSLRGDDASKFYPPLDYLFVYWMARAYNQL
;
A
#
# COMPACT_ATOMS: atom_id res chain seq x y z
N MET A 1 14.57 1.12 -11.07
CA MET A 1 15.58 1.96 -10.38
C MET A 1 15.42 2.01 -8.84
N VAL A 2 14.36 1.45 -8.26
CA VAL A 2 14.11 1.39 -6.79
C VAL A 2 14.79 0.18 -6.09
N LEU A 3 15.47 -0.73 -6.82
CA LEU A 3 16.14 -1.90 -6.25
C LEU A 3 17.63 -1.70 -5.85
N ARG A 4 18.25 -0.54 -6.09
CA ARG A 4 19.73 -0.38 -6.06
C ARG A 4 20.43 -0.21 -4.69
N LYS A 5 19.77 -0.17 -3.52
CA LYS A 5 20.48 0.17 -2.25
C LYS A 5 20.04 -0.56 -0.96
N THR A 6 20.25 -1.89 -0.83
CA THR A 6 19.96 -2.54 0.49
C THR A 6 20.86 -3.69 0.97
N VAL A 7 22.13 -3.86 0.54
CA VAL A 7 22.94 -5.01 1.04
C VAL A 7 24.41 -4.73 1.44
N ALA A 8 24.92 -3.49 1.41
CA ALA A 8 26.37 -3.27 1.62
C ALA A 8 26.87 -2.95 3.06
N TRP A 9 26.05 -3.06 4.12
CA TRP A 9 26.40 -2.45 5.43
C TRP A 9 26.48 -3.37 6.67
N SER A 10 26.59 -4.70 6.51
CA SER A 10 26.46 -5.61 7.66
C SER A 10 27.73 -6.34 8.12
N LEU A 11 28.95 -5.83 7.84
CA LEU A 11 30.18 -6.56 8.21
C LEU A 11 31.21 -5.83 9.08
N ILE A 12 30.98 -4.61 9.54
CA ILE A 12 31.92 -3.93 10.46
C ILE A 12 31.15 -3.08 11.48
N ALA A 13 30.80 -3.64 12.64
CA ALA A 13 30.50 -2.90 13.87
C ALA A 13 30.31 -3.90 15.04
N LEU A 14 31.40 -4.52 15.46
CA LEU A 14 31.49 -5.30 16.69
C LEU A 14 32.69 -4.75 17.46
N CYS A 15 32.51 -3.66 18.20
CA CYS A 15 33.38 -3.23 19.30
C CYS A 15 32.66 -2.18 20.17
N ALA A 16 32.59 -2.53 21.45
CA ALA A 16 32.11 -1.85 22.66
C ALA A 16 31.93 -0.32 22.67
N PHE A 17 30.76 0.16 23.14
CA PHE A 17 30.62 1.38 23.96
C PHE A 17 29.41 1.30 24.92
N PRO A 18 29.48 1.95 26.10
CA PRO A 18 28.45 1.87 27.13
C PRO A 18 27.25 2.79 26.82
N HIS A 19 26.07 2.35 27.25
CA HIS A 19 24.80 3.08 27.13
C HIS A 19 24.81 4.37 27.98
N PRO A 20 24.43 5.53 27.43
CA PRO A 20 23.87 6.59 28.25
C PRO A 20 22.38 6.31 28.49
N ALA A 21 21.95 6.45 29.74
CA ALA A 21 20.54 6.45 30.11
C ALA A 21 19.88 7.75 29.60
N TRP A 22 18.96 7.64 28.65
CA TRP A 22 18.16 8.77 28.17
C TRP A 22 16.67 8.50 28.44
N GLY A 23 16.12 9.33 29.35
CA GLY A 23 14.80 9.96 29.26
C GLY A 23 13.55 9.08 29.18
N ASN A 24 12.94 8.84 30.34
CA ASN A 24 11.55 8.41 30.48
C ASN A 24 10.57 9.50 30.01
N GLU A 25 10.29 9.60 28.71
CA GLU A 25 9.16 10.40 28.22
C GLU A 25 8.46 9.72 27.04
N THR A 26 7.51 8.86 27.38
CA THR A 26 6.14 8.99 26.88
C THR A 26 5.22 8.50 27.99
N PRO A 27 4.19 9.25 28.41
CA PRO A 27 3.18 8.68 29.28
C PRO A 27 2.65 7.46 28.56
N SER A 28 2.79 6.29 29.19
CA SER A 28 2.10 5.10 28.77
C SER A 28 0.62 5.41 28.89
N ASN A 29 0.02 5.86 27.79
CA ASN A 29 -1.40 5.82 27.54
C ASN A 29 -1.77 4.32 27.48
N ALA A 30 -1.75 3.69 28.65
CA ALA A 30 -1.73 2.26 28.81
C ALA A 30 -3.10 1.73 28.40
N ALA A 31 -3.12 0.85 27.42
CA ALA A 31 -4.31 0.11 27.06
C ALA A 31 -4.91 -0.52 28.33
N ARG A 32 -6.18 -0.23 28.62
CA ARG A 32 -6.88 -0.81 29.77
C ARG A 32 -7.45 -2.15 29.34
N THR A 33 -6.95 -3.24 29.92
CA THR A 33 -7.56 -4.56 29.72
C THR A 33 -8.96 -4.56 30.34
N LEU A 34 -9.97 -4.76 29.51
CA LEU A 34 -11.36 -4.87 29.95
C LEU A 34 -11.71 -6.31 30.27
N TYR A 35 -11.33 -7.22 29.36
CA TYR A 35 -11.66 -8.63 29.46
C TYR A 35 -10.48 -9.52 29.12
N VAL A 36 -10.44 -10.67 29.79
CA VAL A 36 -9.51 -11.76 29.55
C VAL A 36 -10.34 -13.00 29.29
N TYR A 37 -10.35 -13.48 28.05
CA TYR A 37 -11.06 -14.69 27.66
C TYR A 37 -10.07 -15.86 27.58
N PRO A 38 -10.11 -16.82 28.51
CA PRO A 38 -9.47 -18.11 28.32
C PRO A 38 -10.03 -18.75 27.05
N SER A 39 -9.18 -19.24 26.16
CA SER A 39 -9.67 -19.77 24.87
C SER A 39 -10.48 -21.07 24.98
N ASN A 40 -10.52 -21.69 26.15
CA ASN A 40 -11.30 -22.89 26.42
C ASN A 40 -12.72 -22.63 26.94
N HIS A 41 -13.06 -21.38 27.28
CA HIS A 41 -14.37 -21.02 27.82
C HIS A 41 -14.86 -19.71 27.19
N GLY A 42 -16.15 -19.61 26.94
CA GLY A 42 -16.78 -18.37 26.45
C GLY A 42 -16.76 -18.17 24.93
N PHE A 43 -16.23 -19.13 24.17
CA PHE A 43 -16.27 -19.10 22.70
C PHE A 43 -17.01 -20.30 22.13
N LEU A 44 -17.62 -20.08 20.96
CA LEU A 44 -18.11 -21.14 20.08
C LEU A 44 -16.97 -21.58 19.15
N HIS A 45 -16.89 -22.89 18.89
CA HIS A 45 -15.83 -23.51 18.09
C HIS A 45 -16.43 -24.41 17.02
N GLN A 46 -16.00 -24.26 15.77
CA GLN A 46 -16.33 -25.18 14.67
C GLN A 46 -15.24 -26.23 14.43
N THR A 47 -14.00 -25.95 14.86
CA THR A 47 -12.84 -26.80 14.64
C THR A 47 -11.87 -26.77 15.82
N GLY A 48 -10.96 -27.74 15.88
CA GLY A 48 -10.06 -27.98 16.99
C GLY A 48 -10.71 -28.73 18.14
N HIS A 49 -9.99 -28.87 19.24
CA HIS A 49 -10.47 -29.46 20.47
C HIS A 49 -9.89 -28.74 21.69
N HIS A 50 -10.56 -28.95 22.81
CA HIS A 50 -10.12 -28.48 24.12
C HIS A 50 -8.81 -29.14 24.54
N VAL A 51 -7.85 -28.36 25.04
CA VAL A 51 -6.63 -28.85 25.69
C VAL A 51 -6.39 -28.11 27.01
N PRO A 52 -5.60 -28.64 27.95
CA PRO A 52 -5.30 -27.91 29.17
C PRO A 52 -4.76 -26.51 28.88
N ARG A 53 -5.44 -25.49 29.42
CA ARG A 53 -5.10 -24.05 29.30
C ARG A 53 -5.36 -23.42 27.93
N GLY A 54 -6.14 -24.06 27.05
CA GLY A 54 -6.64 -23.38 25.86
C GLY A 54 -7.32 -24.28 24.83
N TRP A 55 -7.21 -23.88 23.56
CA TRP A 55 -7.79 -24.61 22.43
C TRP A 55 -6.69 -24.95 21.43
N ALA A 56 -6.78 -26.10 20.77
CA ALA A 56 -5.79 -26.54 19.79
C ALA A 56 -6.45 -27.06 18.52
N ALA A 57 -5.87 -26.72 17.37
CA ALA A 57 -6.22 -27.29 16.09
C ALA A 57 -4.95 -27.85 15.47
N MET A 58 -4.99 -29.15 15.21
CA MET A 58 -3.87 -29.90 14.66
C MET A 58 -4.13 -30.19 13.19
N HIS A 59 -3.14 -29.89 12.36
CA HIS A 59 -3.11 -30.23 10.94
C HIS A 59 -3.30 -31.75 10.77
N ARG A 60 -4.08 -32.15 9.74
CA ARG A 60 -4.52 -33.54 9.44
C ARG A 60 -5.54 -34.18 10.38
N ILE A 61 -5.73 -33.63 11.59
CA ILE A 61 -6.73 -34.16 12.52
C ILE A 61 -8.05 -33.40 12.39
N HIS A 62 -7.99 -32.09 12.20
CA HIS A 62 -9.18 -31.24 12.14
C HIS A 62 -9.35 -30.63 10.75
N SER A 63 -10.60 -30.41 10.36
CA SER A 63 -10.98 -29.69 9.14
C SER A 63 -10.81 -28.16 9.32
N PRO A 64 -10.51 -27.39 8.25
CA PRO A 64 -10.54 -25.93 8.31
C PRO A 64 -11.88 -25.40 8.82
N GLY A 65 -11.86 -24.29 9.57
CA GLY A 65 -13.08 -23.72 10.16
C GLY A 65 -12.79 -22.61 11.16
N TYR A 66 -13.84 -22.06 11.76
CA TYR A 66 -13.69 -21.09 12.83
C TYR A 66 -13.21 -21.77 14.12
N PHE A 67 -11.96 -21.46 14.44
CA PHE A 67 -11.29 -21.81 15.67
C PHE A 67 -11.87 -21.01 16.86
N ILE A 68 -12.30 -19.77 16.61
CA ILE A 68 -13.27 -19.02 17.42
C ILE A 68 -14.31 -18.48 16.43
N GLU A 69 -15.55 -18.95 16.55
CA GLU A 69 -16.67 -18.52 15.69
C GLU A 69 -17.35 -17.26 16.21
N GLY A 70 -17.30 -17.05 17.52
CA GLY A 70 -17.94 -15.96 18.23
C GLY A 70 -17.98 -16.26 19.73
N GLN A 71 -18.54 -15.33 20.50
CA GLN A 71 -18.70 -15.50 21.94
C GLN A 71 -20.03 -16.20 22.27
N THR A 72 -20.07 -17.03 23.31
CA THR A 72 -21.27 -17.80 23.68
C THR A 72 -22.46 -16.92 24.08
N HIS A 73 -22.21 -15.67 24.50
CA HIS A 73 -23.23 -14.68 24.83
C HIS A 73 -23.50 -13.67 23.69
N GLY A 74 -23.02 -13.94 22.47
CA GLY A 74 -23.28 -13.09 21.29
C GLY A 74 -22.48 -11.78 21.25
N GLY A 75 -21.34 -11.70 21.95
CA GLY A 75 -20.42 -10.57 21.90
C GLY A 75 -20.62 -9.53 23.02
N GLU A 76 -19.65 -8.63 23.12
CA GLU A 76 -19.58 -7.57 24.13
C GLU A 76 -20.28 -6.30 23.68
N LEU A 77 -21.08 -5.72 24.57
CA LEU A 77 -21.61 -4.38 24.38
C LEU A 77 -20.48 -3.37 24.69
N LEU A 78 -19.99 -2.68 23.66
CA LEU A 78 -18.92 -1.70 23.82
C LEU A 78 -19.45 -0.29 23.56
N ASP A 79 -19.02 0.65 24.39
CA ASP A 79 -19.24 2.06 24.14
C ASP A 79 -18.50 2.50 22.85
N PRO A 80 -18.89 3.62 22.23
CA PRO A 80 -18.10 4.23 21.18
C PRO A 80 -16.67 4.50 21.65
N GLY A 81 -15.68 4.01 20.90
CA GLY A 81 -14.28 4.16 21.25
C GLY A 81 -13.36 3.31 20.38
N ILE A 82 -12.12 3.17 20.83
CA ILE A 82 -11.07 2.42 20.15
C ILE A 82 -10.69 1.20 20.98
N TYR A 83 -10.72 0.04 20.34
CA TYR A 83 -10.53 -1.24 21.03
C TYR A 83 -9.48 -2.08 20.31
N ARG A 84 -8.86 -2.98 21.07
CA ARG A 84 -7.86 -3.92 20.57
C ARG A 84 -8.15 -5.31 21.09
N TYR A 85 -8.24 -6.26 20.16
CA TYR A 85 -8.09 -7.67 20.48
C TYR A 85 -6.62 -8.06 20.45
N GLN A 86 -6.16 -8.76 21.48
CA GLN A 86 -4.84 -9.34 21.57
C GLN A 86 -4.94 -10.85 21.78
N PHE A 87 -4.38 -11.61 20.85
CA PHE A 87 -4.42 -13.06 20.81
C PHE A 87 -3.04 -13.63 21.16
N GLN A 88 -3.01 -14.69 21.98
CA GLN A 88 -1.78 -15.39 22.33
C GLN A 88 -1.76 -16.79 21.71
N PHE A 89 -0.95 -16.96 20.67
CA PHE A 89 -0.86 -18.20 19.92
C PHE A 89 0.47 -18.91 20.14
N THR A 90 0.47 -20.23 20.03
CA THR A 90 1.67 -21.05 19.87
C THR A 90 1.51 -21.89 18.61
N LEU A 91 2.54 -21.92 17.79
CA LEU A 91 2.58 -22.81 16.63
C LEU A 91 2.92 -24.22 17.10
N LEU A 92 2.07 -25.19 16.81
CA LEU A 92 2.30 -26.59 17.19
C LEU A 92 3.20 -27.28 16.15
N PRO A 93 3.98 -28.30 16.57
CA PRO A 93 4.74 -29.15 15.64
C PRO A 93 3.84 -29.82 14.58
N GLY A 94 4.42 -30.25 13.47
CA GLY A 94 3.70 -30.99 12.42
C GLY A 94 3.21 -30.13 11.23
N GLN A 95 3.86 -29.00 10.96
CA GLN A 95 3.59 -28.22 9.75
C GLN A 95 4.06 -28.95 8.50
N HIS A 96 3.39 -28.72 7.36
CA HIS A 96 3.91 -29.10 6.07
C HIS A 96 5.28 -28.45 5.82
N ALA A 97 6.33 -29.27 5.75
CA ALA A 97 7.66 -28.85 5.33
C ALA A 97 7.74 -28.77 3.79
N GLY A 98 7.02 -27.82 3.20
CA GLY A 98 7.08 -27.52 1.77
C GLY A 98 8.02 -26.35 1.44
N LEU A 99 8.35 -26.18 0.16
CA LEU A 99 9.20 -25.06 -0.33
C LEU A 99 8.63 -23.68 0.08
N LEU A 100 7.30 -23.58 0.18
CA LEU A 100 6.56 -22.35 0.51
C LEU A 100 5.92 -22.36 1.91
N HIS A 101 6.36 -23.25 2.80
CA HIS A 101 5.75 -23.38 4.13
C HIS A 101 5.72 -22.07 4.92
N LYS A 102 6.65 -21.13 4.66
CA LYS A 102 6.69 -19.81 5.30
C LYS A 102 5.51 -18.90 4.93
N ALA A 103 4.92 -19.09 3.76
CA ALA A 103 3.79 -18.33 3.23
C ALA A 103 2.43 -18.99 3.51
N ASN A 104 2.41 -20.19 4.09
CA ASN A 104 1.17 -20.85 4.49
C ASN A 104 0.45 -20.02 5.55
N ASP A 105 -0.83 -19.77 5.31
CA ASP A 105 -1.68 -19.13 6.29
C ASP A 105 -1.85 -20.05 7.50
N VAL A 106 -1.69 -19.47 8.69
CA VAL A 106 -1.84 -20.16 9.97
C VAL A 106 -3.20 -19.83 10.55
N ILE A 107 -3.58 -18.57 10.54
CA ILE A 107 -4.85 -18.08 11.08
C ILE A 107 -5.23 -16.76 10.39
N ARG A 108 -6.53 -16.46 10.36
CA ARG A 108 -7.06 -15.12 10.15
C ARG A 108 -7.79 -14.68 11.40
N ILE A 109 -7.41 -13.56 11.99
CA ILE A 109 -8.13 -12.97 13.12
C ILE A 109 -9.03 -11.84 12.61
N GLU A 110 -10.16 -11.66 13.27
CA GLU A 110 -11.18 -10.70 12.87
C GLU A 110 -11.76 -10.00 14.10
N ALA A 111 -12.14 -8.73 13.93
CA ALA A 111 -13.01 -8.01 14.83
C ALA A 111 -14.37 -7.92 14.14
N TRP A 112 -15.39 -8.50 14.77
CA TRP A 112 -16.70 -8.67 14.15
C TRP A 112 -17.76 -7.86 14.90
N ASP A 113 -18.62 -7.19 14.17
CA ASP A 113 -19.85 -6.60 14.69
C ASP A 113 -20.95 -7.66 14.60
N ALA A 114 -21.27 -8.27 15.73
CA ALA A 114 -22.25 -9.35 15.83
C ALA A 114 -23.67 -8.85 15.58
N THR A 115 -23.95 -7.57 15.84
CA THR A 115 -25.26 -6.95 15.61
C THR A 115 -25.55 -6.76 14.13
N LYS A 116 -24.57 -6.29 13.36
CA LYS A 116 -24.70 -6.09 11.90
C LYS A 116 -24.25 -7.29 11.06
N HIS A 117 -23.68 -8.31 11.69
CA HIS A 117 -23.06 -9.46 11.03
C HIS A 117 -22.00 -9.07 9.99
N GLU A 118 -21.09 -8.16 10.36
CA GLU A 118 -20.02 -7.70 9.46
C GLU A 118 -18.62 -7.72 10.09
N CYS A 119 -17.60 -7.93 9.27
CA CYS A 119 -16.20 -7.93 9.67
C CYS A 119 -15.64 -6.50 9.65
N LEU A 120 -15.38 -5.90 10.81
CA LEU A 120 -14.85 -4.53 10.92
C LEU A 120 -13.40 -4.42 10.49
N MET A 121 -12.61 -5.45 10.82
CA MET A 121 -11.18 -5.49 10.58
C MET A 121 -10.76 -6.96 10.51
N SER A 122 -9.83 -7.28 9.63
CA SER A 122 -9.24 -8.62 9.58
C SER A 122 -7.75 -8.61 9.30
N ARG A 123 -7.06 -9.66 9.74
CA ARG A 123 -5.65 -9.88 9.42
C ARG A 123 -5.31 -11.35 9.35
N THR A 124 -4.70 -11.74 8.24
CA THR A 124 -4.20 -13.10 8.01
C THR A 124 -2.73 -13.19 8.38
N PHE A 125 -2.38 -14.14 9.25
CA PHE A 125 -1.01 -14.45 9.64
C PHE A 125 -0.56 -15.75 9.03
N GLN A 126 0.73 -15.81 8.73
CA GLN A 126 1.39 -16.94 8.11
C GLN A 126 2.47 -17.52 9.00
N VAL A 127 3.01 -18.67 8.63
CA VAL A 127 4.08 -19.34 9.39
C VAL A 127 5.26 -18.42 9.65
N SER A 128 5.64 -17.60 8.66
CA SER A 128 6.70 -16.59 8.80
C SER A 128 6.45 -15.63 9.99
N ASP A 129 5.20 -15.33 10.32
CA ASP A 129 4.81 -14.46 11.44
C ASP A 129 5.05 -15.07 12.82
N PHE A 130 5.25 -16.38 12.91
CA PHE A 130 5.46 -17.13 14.15
C PHE A 130 6.91 -17.60 14.34
N LEU A 131 7.75 -17.55 13.31
CA LEU A 131 9.11 -18.14 13.33
C LEU A 131 10.01 -17.63 14.48
N ALA A 132 9.89 -16.35 14.89
CA ALA A 132 10.68 -15.80 16.00
C ALA A 132 10.26 -16.36 17.37
N HIS A 133 9.09 -17.00 17.47
CA HIS A 133 8.47 -17.40 18.72
C HIS A 133 8.22 -18.91 18.80
N ARG A 134 9.02 -19.75 18.13
CA ARG A 134 8.79 -21.22 18.17
C ARG A 134 8.75 -21.82 19.59
N ARG A 135 9.34 -21.15 20.58
CA ARG A 135 9.37 -21.57 22.00
C ARG A 135 8.45 -20.75 22.92
N HIS A 136 7.83 -19.68 22.42
CA HIS A 136 7.05 -18.73 23.23
C HIS A 136 5.71 -18.42 22.56
N HIS A 137 4.79 -17.79 23.29
CA HIS A 137 3.54 -17.33 22.67
C HIS A 137 3.83 -16.16 21.72
N ALA A 138 3.37 -16.27 20.48
CA ALA A 138 3.28 -15.17 19.56
C ALA A 138 2.04 -14.33 19.93
N VAL A 139 2.27 -13.05 20.21
CA VAL A 139 1.19 -12.08 20.47
C VAL A 139 0.78 -11.44 19.15
N LYS A 140 -0.48 -11.60 18.76
CA LYS A 140 -1.07 -10.99 17.56
C LYS A 140 -2.18 -10.04 17.95
N THR A 141 -2.24 -8.86 17.32
CA THR A 141 -3.21 -7.83 17.67
C THR A 141 -4.03 -7.37 16.48
N LEU A 142 -5.24 -6.93 16.77
CA LEU A 142 -6.16 -6.29 15.83
C LEU A 142 -6.81 -5.10 16.54
N THR A 143 -6.75 -3.90 15.95
CA THR A 143 -7.37 -2.70 16.52
C THR A 143 -8.52 -2.28 15.62
N PHE A 144 -9.64 -1.89 16.22
CA PHE A 144 -10.87 -1.53 15.53
C PHE A 144 -11.58 -0.38 16.25
N SER A 145 -12.44 0.33 15.51
CA SER A 145 -13.27 1.41 16.03
C SER A 145 -14.72 0.97 16.18
N THR A 146 -15.35 1.36 17.30
CA THR A 146 -16.80 1.20 17.55
C THR A 146 -17.56 2.53 17.45
N HIS A 147 -16.89 3.62 17.07
CA HIS A 147 -17.56 4.89 16.77
C HIS A 147 -18.66 4.71 15.72
N GLY A 148 -19.80 5.39 15.92
CA GLY A 148 -21.00 5.24 15.09
C GLY A 148 -21.78 3.93 15.28
N ARG A 149 -21.44 3.13 16.29
CA ARG A 149 -22.02 1.80 16.56
C ARG A 149 -22.45 1.63 18.02
N ALA A 150 -22.96 2.71 18.63
CA ALA A 150 -23.48 2.66 19.99
C ALA A 150 -24.58 1.58 20.10
N GLY A 151 -24.52 0.77 21.16
CA GLY A 151 -25.48 -0.31 21.40
C GLY A 151 -25.21 -1.62 20.65
N HIS A 152 -24.17 -1.68 19.81
CA HIS A 152 -23.81 -2.89 19.09
C HIS A 152 -22.97 -3.85 19.94
N ARG A 153 -23.00 -5.13 19.56
CA ARG A 153 -22.18 -6.18 20.16
C ARG A 153 -20.99 -6.54 19.27
N PHE A 154 -19.83 -6.74 19.89
CA PHE A 154 -18.58 -7.03 19.20
C PHE A 154 -17.95 -8.31 19.70
N GLU A 155 -17.35 -9.08 18.78
CA GLU A 155 -16.67 -10.33 19.14
C GLU A 155 -15.40 -10.56 18.32
N PRO A 156 -14.39 -11.23 18.90
CA PRO A 156 -13.25 -11.70 18.15
C PRO A 156 -13.64 -12.97 17.39
N LYS A 157 -13.16 -13.12 16.15
CA LYS A 157 -13.19 -14.41 15.44
C LYS A 157 -11.79 -14.82 15.03
N VAL A 158 -11.57 -16.13 14.96
CA VAL A 158 -10.32 -16.73 14.50
C VAL A 158 -10.66 -17.83 13.52
N TYR A 159 -10.37 -17.61 12.24
CA TYR A 159 -10.48 -18.64 11.21
C TYR A 159 -9.15 -19.39 11.06
N TRP A 160 -9.20 -20.71 11.06
CA TRP A 160 -8.04 -21.58 10.87
C TRP A 160 -8.15 -22.33 9.53
N PRO A 161 -7.20 -22.12 8.59
CA PRO A 161 -7.26 -22.68 7.23
C PRO A 161 -6.78 -24.14 7.15
N GLY A 162 -6.36 -24.77 8.24
CA GLY A 162 -5.99 -26.19 8.24
C GLY A 162 -4.53 -26.53 7.88
N LEU A 163 -3.70 -25.54 7.56
CA LEU A 163 -2.36 -25.76 6.99
C LEU A 163 -1.22 -25.88 8.03
N SER A 164 -1.53 -25.71 9.32
CA SER A 164 -0.54 -25.72 10.41
C SER A 164 -1.20 -26.02 11.73
N GLY A 165 -0.51 -26.73 12.63
CA GLY A 165 -0.98 -26.86 14.00
C GLY A 165 -0.91 -25.52 14.74
N VAL A 166 -1.97 -25.13 15.43
CA VAL A 166 -2.03 -23.89 16.22
C VAL A 166 -2.69 -24.17 17.57
N PHE A 167 -2.14 -23.55 18.60
CA PHE A 167 -2.70 -23.47 19.93
C PHE A 167 -3.02 -22.01 20.23
N LEU A 168 -4.25 -21.72 20.65
CA LEU A 168 -4.60 -20.43 21.22
C LEU A 168 -4.66 -20.59 22.73
N ARG A 169 -4.04 -19.67 23.45
CA ARG A 169 -4.08 -19.64 24.92
C ARG A 169 -5.25 -18.80 25.41
N LYS A 170 -5.29 -17.54 24.96
CA LYS A 170 -6.27 -16.56 25.41
C LYS A 170 -6.43 -15.42 24.41
N VAL A 171 -7.56 -14.73 24.52
CA VAL A 171 -7.85 -13.46 23.85
C VAL A 171 -8.04 -12.40 24.93
N LEU A 172 -7.44 -11.22 24.73
CA LEU A 172 -7.65 -10.05 25.59
C LEU A 172 -8.41 -9.00 24.77
N LEU A 173 -9.39 -8.37 25.38
CA LEU A 173 -10.01 -7.16 24.86
C LEU A 173 -9.50 -5.98 25.69
N GLN A 174 -8.92 -5.00 25.00
CA GLN A 174 -8.37 -3.80 25.61
C GLN A 174 -9.08 -2.56 25.04
N SER A 175 -9.39 -1.61 25.89
CA SER A 175 -9.72 -0.24 25.46
C SER A 175 -8.43 0.55 25.31
N LEU A 176 -8.32 1.26 24.19
CA LEU A 176 -7.26 2.23 23.94
C LEU A 176 -7.78 3.64 24.28
N PRO A 177 -6.88 4.59 24.59
CA PRO A 177 -7.30 5.98 24.73
C PRO A 177 -8.01 6.44 23.47
N ASP A 178 -9.19 7.02 23.66
CA ASP A 178 -9.96 7.58 22.57
C ASP A 178 -9.36 8.92 22.12
N PHE A 179 -9.79 9.41 20.95
CA PHE A 179 -9.42 10.72 20.47
C PHE A 179 -10.39 11.79 20.98
N ASN A 180 -9.87 13.01 21.13
CA ASN A 180 -10.69 14.19 21.37
C ASN A 180 -10.69 15.05 20.10
N PRO A 181 -11.84 15.28 19.44
CA PRO A 181 -11.92 16.12 18.24
C PRO A 181 -11.31 17.52 18.43
N LEU A 182 -11.50 18.15 19.60
CA LEU A 182 -10.94 19.48 19.89
C LEU A 182 -9.41 19.45 19.92
N ASN A 183 -8.81 18.37 20.42
CA ASN A 183 -7.36 18.21 20.41
C ASN A 183 -6.84 17.99 18.98
N LEU A 184 -7.60 17.29 18.13
CA LEU A 184 -7.23 17.10 16.73
C LEU A 184 -7.29 18.42 15.95
N GLU A 185 -8.32 19.23 16.19
CA GLU A 185 -8.46 20.56 15.60
C GLU A 185 -7.36 21.51 16.05
N ALA A 186 -7.12 21.60 17.36
CA ALA A 186 -6.03 22.43 17.90
C ALA A 186 -4.67 22.03 17.31
N LYS A 187 -4.42 20.73 17.15
CA LYS A 187 -3.20 20.21 16.50
C LYS A 187 -3.17 20.54 15.01
N ALA A 188 -4.31 20.48 14.30
CA ALA A 188 -4.39 20.89 12.90
C ALA A 188 -4.03 22.37 12.72
N GLU A 189 -4.59 23.24 13.55
CA GLU A 189 -4.30 24.69 13.51
C GLU A 189 -2.84 25.00 13.88
N ALA A 190 -2.27 24.29 14.86
CA ALA A 190 -0.84 24.39 15.17
C ALA A 190 0.04 23.97 13.98
N PHE A 191 -0.34 22.92 13.26
CA PHE A 191 0.35 22.50 12.05
C PHE A 191 0.16 23.45 10.88
N GLU A 192 -1.03 24.04 10.69
CA GLU A 192 -1.24 25.09 9.69
C GLU A 192 -0.39 26.32 9.97
N LYS A 193 -0.26 26.74 11.23
CA LYS A 193 0.65 27.81 11.61
C LYS A 193 2.10 27.45 11.25
N ALA A 194 2.55 26.24 11.60
CA ALA A 194 3.88 25.75 11.26
C ALA A 194 4.13 25.65 9.75
N MET A 195 3.11 25.37 8.94
CA MET A 195 3.21 25.41 7.47
C MET A 195 3.63 26.79 6.99
N GLY A 196 2.94 27.85 7.41
CA GLY A 196 3.26 29.22 7.05
C GLY A 196 4.65 29.67 7.51
N GLU A 197 5.01 29.33 8.75
CA GLU A 197 6.27 29.77 9.36
C GLU A 197 7.50 29.03 8.82
N ARG A 198 7.35 27.77 8.41
CA ARG A 198 8.50 26.91 8.13
C ARG A 198 8.44 26.14 6.82
N TYR A 199 7.28 25.74 6.31
CA TYR A 199 7.26 24.77 5.21
C TYR A 199 6.81 25.36 3.88
N LEU A 200 6.28 26.57 3.87
CA LEU A 200 5.90 27.28 2.66
C LEU A 200 7.05 28.17 2.16
N GLU A 201 7.45 27.96 0.91
CA GLU A 201 8.47 28.72 0.20
C GLU A 201 7.90 29.16 -1.15
N ARG A 202 7.49 30.43 -1.27
CA ARG A 202 6.81 30.96 -2.49
C ARG A 202 5.60 30.14 -2.93
N GLY A 203 4.86 29.58 -1.98
CA GLY A 203 3.71 28.70 -2.22
C GLY A 203 4.06 27.21 -2.39
N TYR A 204 5.32 26.84 -2.56
CA TYR A 204 5.74 25.44 -2.52
C TYR A 204 5.76 24.91 -1.10
N VAL A 205 5.39 23.64 -0.93
CA VAL A 205 5.69 22.88 0.28
C VAL A 205 7.07 22.26 0.16
N VAL A 206 7.94 22.55 1.12
CA VAL A 206 9.32 22.04 1.17
C VAL A 206 9.66 21.49 2.55
N SER A 207 10.67 20.62 2.62
CA SER A 207 11.33 20.33 3.89
C SER A 207 12.40 21.38 4.16
N ARG A 208 12.78 21.56 5.43
CA ARG A 208 13.87 22.48 5.80
C ARG A 208 14.91 21.82 6.66
N ARG A 209 16.17 22.23 6.50
CA ARG A 209 17.24 21.91 7.43
C ARG A 209 17.11 22.72 8.73
N LEU A 210 17.85 22.33 9.76
CA LEU A 210 17.87 23.03 11.04
C LEU A 210 18.31 24.50 10.93
N ASN A 211 19.15 24.83 9.95
CA ASN A 211 19.59 26.19 9.67
C ASN A 211 18.58 27.01 8.85
N GLY A 212 17.44 26.42 8.46
CA GLY A 212 16.40 27.08 7.67
C GLY A 212 16.52 26.86 6.16
N ASP A 213 17.61 26.26 5.67
CA ASP A 213 17.77 25.99 4.24
C ASP A 213 16.71 25.05 3.71
N VAL A 214 16.26 25.32 2.49
CA VAL A 214 15.34 24.45 1.75
C VAL A 214 16.02 23.11 1.44
N ASP A 215 15.29 22.01 1.63
CA ASP A 215 15.79 20.65 1.39
C ASP A 215 14.68 19.74 0.84
N ASP A 216 15.10 18.61 0.27
CA ASP A 216 14.25 17.53 -0.22
C ASP A 216 13.16 17.99 -1.20
N VAL A 217 13.51 18.94 -2.07
CA VAL A 217 12.58 19.55 -3.04
C VAL A 217 12.20 18.62 -4.19
N GLY A 218 12.78 17.42 -4.24
CA GLY A 218 12.50 16.43 -5.29
C GLY A 218 11.03 16.00 -5.34
N ASP A 219 10.33 16.07 -4.21
CA ASP A 219 8.92 15.72 -4.09
C ASP A 219 8.02 16.94 -3.77
N ALA A 220 8.56 18.17 -3.87
CA ALA A 220 7.85 19.40 -3.56
C ALA A 220 6.55 19.56 -4.37
N ALA A 221 6.53 19.13 -5.64
CA ALA A 221 5.34 19.20 -6.49
C ALA A 221 4.16 18.38 -5.93
N ILE A 222 4.39 17.11 -5.54
CA ILE A 222 3.33 16.31 -4.92
C ILE A 222 2.94 16.86 -3.55
N TRP A 223 3.89 17.34 -2.76
CA TRP A 223 3.59 17.95 -1.45
C TRP A 223 2.71 19.19 -1.61
N THR A 224 3.05 20.05 -2.55
CA THR A 224 2.30 21.27 -2.87
C THR A 224 0.91 20.94 -3.37
N GLY A 225 0.77 19.92 -4.23
CA GLY A 225 -0.54 19.49 -4.72
C GLY A 225 -1.46 18.96 -3.62
N MET A 226 -0.93 18.11 -2.75
CA MET A 226 -1.70 17.57 -1.62
C MET A 226 -2.06 18.65 -0.60
N TYR A 227 -1.18 19.64 -0.39
CA TYR A 227 -1.47 20.78 0.49
C TYR A 227 -2.54 21.70 -0.11
N ALA A 228 -2.48 21.97 -1.42
CA ALA A 228 -3.53 22.74 -2.09
C ALA A 228 -4.90 22.07 -1.91
N ALA A 229 -4.99 20.75 -2.13
CA ALA A 229 -6.21 19.98 -1.89
C ALA A 229 -6.66 20.04 -0.42
N SER A 230 -5.74 19.93 0.54
CA SER A 230 -6.08 20.07 1.96
C SER A 230 -6.62 21.46 2.29
N GLN A 231 -6.08 22.53 1.69
CA GLN A 231 -6.58 23.89 1.87
C GLN A 231 -7.96 24.10 1.22
N ALA A 232 -8.24 23.46 0.08
CA ALA A 232 -9.57 23.45 -0.51
C ALA A 232 -10.60 22.80 0.45
N TRP A 233 -10.23 21.69 1.07
CA TRP A 233 -11.07 21.01 2.08
C TRP A 233 -11.20 21.80 3.38
N ARG A 234 -10.14 22.46 3.85
CA ARG A 234 -10.20 23.41 4.98
C ARG A 234 -11.18 24.54 4.66
N TYR A 235 -11.13 25.09 3.45
CA TYR A 235 -12.09 26.11 3.02
C TYR A 235 -13.52 25.57 2.95
N GLN A 236 -13.72 24.36 2.45
CA GLN A 236 -15.03 23.72 2.41
C GLN A 236 -15.63 23.54 3.81
N ALA A 237 -14.83 23.06 4.77
CA ALA A 237 -15.27 22.73 6.12
C ALA A 237 -15.41 23.96 7.03
N ALA A 238 -14.42 24.87 7.02
CA ALA A 238 -14.31 25.97 7.97
C ALA A 238 -14.53 27.36 7.35
N ARG A 239 -14.63 27.47 6.01
CA ARG A 239 -14.78 28.74 5.29
C ARG A 239 -13.68 29.77 5.59
N SER A 240 -12.49 29.31 5.98
CA SER A 240 -11.35 30.17 6.32
C SER A 240 -10.82 30.93 5.10
N PRO A 241 -10.83 32.28 5.09
CA PRO A 241 -10.25 33.05 3.99
C PRO A 241 -8.76 32.76 3.79
N GLU A 242 -8.03 32.55 4.88
CA GLU A 242 -6.61 32.20 4.86
C GLU A 242 -6.35 30.90 4.09
N SER A 243 -7.22 29.88 4.25
CA SER A 243 -7.05 28.64 3.49
C SER A 243 -7.25 28.85 1.99
N LEU A 244 -8.14 29.76 1.59
CA LEU A 244 -8.31 30.12 0.17
C LEU A 244 -7.07 30.82 -0.39
N GLU A 245 -6.47 31.73 0.38
CA GLU A 245 -5.22 32.41 0.00
C GLU A 245 -4.05 31.42 -0.16
N ARG A 246 -3.88 30.53 0.82
CA ARG A 246 -2.84 29.49 0.78
C ARG A 246 -3.06 28.49 -0.35
N MET A 247 -4.31 28.11 -0.63
CA MET A 247 -4.67 27.29 -1.79
C MET A 247 -4.28 27.99 -3.10
N HIS A 248 -4.59 29.28 -3.26
CA HIS A 248 -4.20 30.03 -4.45
C HIS A 248 -2.68 30.16 -4.59
N ALA A 249 -1.95 30.40 -3.50
CA ALA A 249 -0.49 30.46 -3.51
C ALA A 249 0.13 29.12 -3.97
N ALA A 250 -0.37 27.99 -3.44
CA ALA A 250 0.08 26.67 -3.85
C ALA A 250 -0.24 26.36 -5.33
N LEU A 251 -1.42 26.76 -5.82
CA LEU A 251 -1.78 26.60 -7.23
C LEU A 251 -0.92 27.46 -8.16
N ARG A 252 -0.59 28.70 -7.77
CA ARG A 252 0.36 29.53 -8.53
C ARG A 252 1.75 28.91 -8.57
N ALA A 253 2.19 28.28 -7.47
CA ALA A 253 3.45 27.57 -7.43
C ALA A 253 3.45 26.34 -8.36
N LEU A 254 2.36 25.57 -8.41
CA LEU A 254 2.18 24.48 -9.37
C LEU A 254 2.15 24.96 -10.83
N HIS A 255 1.41 26.03 -11.12
CA HIS A 255 1.39 26.68 -12.43
C HIS A 255 2.81 27.11 -12.86
N ALA A 256 3.60 27.67 -11.95
CA ALA A 256 4.98 28.05 -12.22
C ALA A 256 5.84 26.84 -12.63
N LEU A 257 5.63 25.66 -12.06
CA LEU A 257 6.34 24.42 -12.47
C LEU A 257 6.03 24.02 -13.92
N TYR A 258 4.80 24.28 -14.37
CA TYR A 258 4.41 24.03 -15.75
C TYR A 258 5.04 25.07 -16.69
N VAL A 259 4.93 26.36 -16.36
CA VAL A 259 5.49 27.46 -17.16
C VAL A 259 7.00 27.36 -17.31
N ALA A 260 7.70 27.00 -16.23
CA ALA A 260 9.15 26.88 -16.24
C ALA A 260 9.65 25.61 -16.95
N SER A 261 8.76 24.69 -17.34
CA SER A 261 9.17 23.47 -18.02
C SER A 261 9.71 23.79 -19.42
N PRO A 262 10.93 23.33 -19.76
CA PRO A 262 11.50 23.54 -21.09
C PRO A 262 10.69 22.88 -22.22
N GLN A 263 9.92 21.85 -21.87
CA GLN A 263 9.05 21.12 -22.80
C GLN A 263 7.60 21.40 -22.42
N LYS A 264 6.86 22.06 -23.32
CA LYS A 264 5.42 22.29 -23.17
C LYS A 264 4.71 20.94 -22.91
N GLY A 265 3.80 20.93 -21.93
CA GLY A 265 3.08 19.71 -21.56
C GLY A 265 3.82 18.79 -20.58
N THR A 266 4.88 19.27 -19.94
CA THR A 266 5.57 18.57 -18.85
C THR A 266 5.75 19.47 -17.63
N LEU A 267 6.21 18.91 -16.50
CA LEU A 267 6.45 19.64 -15.26
C LEU A 267 7.91 19.54 -14.87
N VAL A 268 8.44 20.57 -14.21
CA VAL A 268 9.64 20.46 -13.37
C VAL A 268 9.24 20.12 -11.93
N ARG A 269 10.18 19.60 -11.13
CA ARG A 269 9.89 19.23 -9.73
C ARG A 269 9.83 20.42 -8.78
N TYR A 270 10.69 21.42 -9.02
CA TYR A 270 10.87 22.59 -8.18
C TYR A 270 11.64 23.68 -8.92
N ILE A 271 11.42 24.94 -8.54
CA ILE A 271 12.15 26.12 -9.03
C ILE A 271 12.77 26.79 -7.81
N TYR A 272 14.09 26.94 -7.82
CA TYR A 272 14.84 27.62 -6.76
C TYR A 272 14.57 29.13 -6.73
N SER A 273 15.02 29.80 -5.67
CA SER A 273 14.87 31.24 -5.47
C SER A 273 15.56 32.05 -6.57
N ASP A 274 16.69 31.57 -7.08
CA ASP A 274 17.46 32.13 -8.19
C ASP A 274 16.89 31.80 -9.59
N GLY A 275 15.78 31.05 -9.65
CA GLY A 275 15.14 30.64 -10.91
C GLY A 275 15.70 29.35 -11.52
N HIS A 276 16.75 28.76 -10.94
CA HIS A 276 17.24 27.46 -11.43
C HIS A 276 16.19 26.37 -11.23
N LEU A 277 16.18 25.42 -12.17
CA LEU A 277 15.27 24.27 -12.16
C LEU A 277 15.93 23.11 -11.41
N HIS A 278 15.14 22.37 -10.64
CA HIS A 278 15.63 21.14 -10.05
C HIS A 278 15.99 20.11 -11.15
N PRO A 279 17.19 19.49 -11.12
CA PRO A 279 17.75 18.77 -12.26
C PRO A 279 17.07 17.42 -12.55
N HIS A 280 16.31 16.87 -11.61
CA HIS A 280 15.59 15.62 -11.82
C HIS A 280 14.26 15.85 -12.55
N ALA A 281 14.04 15.09 -13.63
CA ALA A 281 12.76 15.06 -14.34
C ALA A 281 11.60 14.68 -13.41
N ALA A 282 10.42 15.25 -13.64
CA ALA A 282 9.20 14.92 -12.91
C ALA A 282 8.96 13.40 -12.87
N SER A 283 8.36 12.92 -11.79
CA SER A 283 7.93 11.54 -11.66
C SER A 283 6.41 11.43 -11.64
N LYS A 284 5.91 10.19 -11.65
CA LYS A 284 4.47 9.87 -11.60
C LYS A 284 3.73 10.64 -10.50
N ASP A 285 4.29 10.67 -9.30
CA ASP A 285 3.77 11.42 -8.14
C ASP A 285 3.60 12.92 -8.41
N THR A 286 4.54 13.56 -9.13
CA THR A 286 4.50 14.98 -9.50
C THR A 286 3.21 15.28 -10.27
N TYR A 287 2.92 14.47 -11.30
CA TYR A 287 1.71 14.60 -12.11
C TYR A 287 0.45 14.23 -11.30
N THR A 288 0.49 13.17 -10.49
CA THR A 288 -0.62 12.81 -9.60
C THR A 288 -0.98 13.95 -8.65
N GLY A 289 0.01 14.56 -7.99
CA GLY A 289 -0.20 15.70 -7.10
C GLY A 289 -0.81 16.89 -7.81
N PHE A 290 -0.33 17.21 -9.03
CA PHE A 290 -0.89 18.29 -9.84
C PHE A 290 -2.36 18.06 -10.21
N PHE A 291 -2.68 16.91 -10.83
CA PHE A 291 -4.04 16.60 -11.26
C PHE A 291 -5.01 16.49 -10.07
N PHE A 292 -4.56 15.90 -8.96
CA PHE A 292 -5.32 15.83 -7.72
C PHE A 292 -5.64 17.24 -7.19
N ALA A 293 -4.63 18.10 -7.08
CA ALA A 293 -4.79 19.47 -6.60
C ALA A 293 -5.78 20.27 -7.44
N VAL A 294 -5.56 20.36 -8.75
CA VAL A 294 -6.41 21.19 -9.62
C VAL A 294 -7.86 20.70 -9.57
N THR A 295 -8.08 19.38 -9.59
CA THR A 295 -9.42 18.79 -9.52
C THR A 295 -10.21 19.22 -8.28
N HIS A 296 -9.58 19.22 -7.10
CA HIS A 296 -10.24 19.57 -5.83
C HIS A 296 -10.30 21.06 -5.58
N CYS A 297 -9.34 21.84 -6.09
CA CYS A 297 -9.27 23.28 -5.83
C CYS A 297 -10.07 24.13 -6.83
N LEU A 298 -10.19 23.69 -8.09
CA LEU A 298 -10.77 24.50 -9.17
C LEU A 298 -12.18 25.04 -8.87
N PRO A 299 -13.09 24.33 -8.16
CA PRO A 299 -14.39 24.91 -7.76
C PRO A 299 -14.30 26.18 -6.91
N TYR A 300 -13.18 26.39 -6.20
CA TYR A 300 -12.98 27.51 -5.28
C TYR A 300 -12.13 28.64 -5.88
N VAL A 301 -11.50 28.44 -7.05
CA VAL A 301 -10.67 29.45 -7.71
C VAL A 301 -11.55 30.53 -8.36
N LYS A 302 -11.65 31.68 -7.69
CA LYS A 302 -12.40 32.86 -8.15
C LYS A 302 -11.60 33.78 -9.09
N ASP A 303 -10.27 33.79 -8.95
CA ASP A 303 -9.39 34.54 -9.86
C ASP A 303 -9.50 33.93 -11.27
N ARG A 304 -10.10 34.70 -12.19
CA ARG A 304 -10.34 34.25 -13.57
C ARG A 304 -9.04 33.99 -14.33
N ALA A 305 -7.99 34.77 -14.07
CA ALA A 305 -6.70 34.60 -14.75
C ALA A 305 -6.01 33.32 -14.28
N LEU A 306 -5.94 33.10 -12.95
CA LEU A 306 -5.40 31.86 -12.39
C LEU A 306 -6.22 30.65 -12.83
N ARG A 307 -7.56 30.74 -12.80
CA ARG A 307 -8.44 29.66 -13.27
C ARG A 307 -8.17 29.31 -14.73
N LYS A 308 -8.06 30.31 -15.60
CA LYS A 308 -7.74 30.10 -17.02
C LYS A 308 -6.37 29.45 -17.16
N ALA A 309 -5.35 29.96 -16.49
CA ALA A 309 -4.00 29.42 -16.52
C ALA A 309 -3.97 27.93 -16.12
N LEU A 310 -4.63 27.56 -15.02
CA LEU A 310 -4.70 26.16 -14.58
C LEU A 310 -5.43 25.26 -15.58
N LEU A 311 -6.48 25.75 -16.25
CA LEU A 311 -7.16 25.01 -17.31
C LEU A 311 -6.26 24.83 -18.53
N ASP A 312 -5.54 25.89 -18.94
CA ASP A 312 -4.55 25.83 -20.02
C ASP A 312 -3.41 24.85 -19.69
N ASP A 313 -2.95 24.80 -18.43
CA ASP A 313 -1.93 23.86 -17.95
C ASP A 313 -2.43 22.42 -18.03
N VAL A 314 -3.64 22.15 -17.52
CA VAL A 314 -4.28 20.82 -17.60
C VAL A 314 -4.43 20.38 -19.05
N GLU A 315 -4.88 21.27 -19.93
CA GLU A 315 -5.01 20.96 -21.35
C GLU A 315 -3.65 20.65 -21.98
N GLY A 316 -2.61 21.44 -21.70
CA GLY A 316 -1.28 21.20 -22.23
C GLY A 316 -0.66 19.89 -21.73
N LEU A 317 -0.79 19.58 -20.44
CA LEU A 317 -0.34 18.31 -19.84
C LEU A 317 -1.10 17.13 -20.42
N ALA A 318 -2.43 17.20 -20.49
CA ALA A 318 -3.26 16.12 -21.00
C ALA A 318 -3.07 15.91 -22.51
N ALA A 319 -2.86 16.99 -23.27
CA ALA A 319 -2.52 16.91 -24.69
C ALA A 319 -1.20 16.20 -24.88
N HIS A 320 -0.14 16.63 -24.20
CA HIS A 320 1.18 16.00 -24.29
C HIS A 320 1.13 14.53 -23.88
N PHE A 321 0.42 14.21 -22.81
CA PHE A 321 0.22 12.83 -22.37
C PHE A 321 -0.43 11.96 -23.45
N LEU A 322 -1.49 12.45 -24.09
CA LEU A 322 -2.21 11.70 -25.12
C LEU A 322 -1.42 11.63 -26.44
N ASP A 323 -0.79 12.73 -26.85
CA ASP A 323 -0.03 12.85 -28.10
C ASP A 323 1.30 12.07 -28.04
N ASN A 324 1.80 11.76 -26.83
CA ASN A 324 2.98 10.92 -26.60
C ASN A 324 2.59 9.53 -26.05
N ASP A 325 1.44 9.00 -26.48
CA ASP A 325 1.04 7.61 -26.22
C ASP A 325 1.05 7.23 -24.74
N LEU A 326 0.33 8.02 -23.93
CA LEU A 326 0.20 7.88 -22.48
C LEU A 326 1.52 8.01 -21.73
N ALA A 327 2.41 8.88 -22.20
CA ALA A 327 3.67 9.19 -21.54
C ALA A 327 3.91 10.70 -21.41
N PHE A 328 4.56 11.10 -20.32
CA PHE A 328 5.16 12.44 -20.23
C PHE A 328 6.63 12.36 -20.62
N VAL A 329 6.95 12.81 -21.84
CA VAL A 329 8.31 12.84 -22.37
C VAL A 329 8.93 14.22 -22.12
N PRO A 330 9.86 14.37 -21.15
CA PRO A 330 10.57 15.62 -20.94
C PRO A 330 11.65 15.84 -22.00
N LEU A 331 12.12 17.08 -22.18
CA LEU A 331 13.25 17.38 -23.06
C LEU A 331 14.54 16.67 -22.59
N GLN A 332 14.70 16.52 -21.27
CA GLN A 332 15.83 15.85 -20.63
C GLN A 332 15.34 14.93 -19.51
N GLY A 333 16.00 13.79 -19.36
CA GLY A 333 15.70 12.79 -18.33
C GLY A 333 14.83 11.64 -18.82
N THR A 334 14.27 10.88 -17.88
CA THR A 334 13.48 9.68 -18.18
C THR A 334 12.01 10.03 -18.37
N ALA A 335 11.40 9.57 -19.47
CA ALA A 335 9.97 9.68 -19.67
C ALA A 335 9.17 9.01 -18.55
N VAL A 336 8.06 9.62 -18.16
CA VAL A 336 7.10 9.02 -17.24
C VAL A 336 6.06 8.28 -18.06
N ASP A 337 6.34 7.01 -18.32
CA ASP A 337 5.49 6.10 -19.10
C ASP A 337 4.37 5.51 -18.24
N MET A 338 3.12 5.72 -18.65
CA MET A 338 1.91 5.17 -18.00
C MET A 338 1.22 4.11 -18.86
N LYS A 339 1.89 3.57 -19.87
CA LYS A 339 1.37 2.47 -20.65
C LYS A 339 1.09 1.26 -19.76
N PRO A 340 0.07 0.46 -20.10
CA PRO A 340 -0.21 -0.79 -19.40
C PRO A 340 0.85 -1.86 -19.64
N SER A 341 1.82 -1.64 -20.54
CA SER A 341 2.84 -2.62 -20.93
C SER A 341 4.26 -2.12 -20.66
N ILE A 342 5.22 -3.05 -20.60
CA ILE A 342 6.65 -2.72 -20.53
C ILE A 342 7.18 -2.56 -21.95
N SER A 343 7.67 -1.37 -22.30
CA SER A 343 8.35 -1.13 -23.56
C SER A 343 9.62 -1.98 -23.71
N THR A 344 9.97 -2.34 -24.95
CA THR A 344 11.18 -3.11 -25.28
C THR A 344 12.42 -2.40 -24.76
N LEU A 345 12.46 -1.07 -24.83
CA LEU A 345 13.55 -0.26 -24.25
C LEU A 345 13.63 -0.46 -22.73
N LYS A 346 12.50 -0.38 -22.02
CA LYS A 346 12.48 -0.56 -20.57
C LYS A 346 12.88 -1.97 -20.16
N LEU A 347 12.44 -2.96 -20.93
CA LEU A 347 12.83 -4.34 -20.72
C LEU A 347 14.34 -4.54 -20.97
N ALA A 348 14.90 -3.90 -21.99
CA ALA A 348 16.34 -3.90 -22.25
C ALA A 348 17.13 -3.27 -21.08
N GLU A 349 16.66 -2.14 -20.52
CA GLU A 349 17.26 -1.55 -19.31
C GLU A 349 17.24 -2.50 -18.11
N VAL A 350 16.14 -3.25 -17.92
CA VAL A 350 16.04 -4.25 -16.84
C VAL A 350 17.04 -5.39 -17.07
N ILE A 351 17.11 -5.92 -18.29
CA ILE A 351 18.05 -6.97 -18.69
C ILE A 351 19.49 -6.49 -18.46
N GLU A 352 19.82 -5.26 -18.84
CA GLU A 352 21.14 -4.68 -18.64
C GLU A 352 21.44 -4.42 -17.15
N GLY A 353 20.42 -4.04 -16.37
CA GLY A 353 20.52 -4.00 -14.91
C GLY A 353 20.93 -5.35 -14.31
N LEU A 354 20.34 -6.45 -14.79
CA LEU A 354 20.71 -7.81 -14.37
C LEU A 354 22.11 -8.22 -14.84
N ARG A 355 22.66 -7.60 -15.90
CA ARG A 355 24.06 -7.79 -16.30
C ARG A 355 25.00 -7.28 -15.22
N HIS A 356 24.75 -6.06 -14.74
CA HIS A 356 25.63 -5.38 -13.80
C HIS A 356 25.40 -5.77 -12.33
N ASP A 357 24.18 -6.16 -11.95
CA ASP A 357 23.87 -6.55 -10.57
C ASP A 357 23.77 -8.09 -10.40
N ALA A 358 24.84 -8.68 -9.88
CA ALA A 358 24.90 -10.12 -9.62
C ALA A 358 23.89 -10.58 -8.55
N GLY A 359 23.57 -9.73 -7.58
CA GLY A 359 22.62 -10.04 -6.52
C GLY A 359 21.19 -10.12 -7.04
N ASP A 360 20.77 -9.13 -7.85
CA ASP A 360 19.47 -9.14 -8.52
C ASP A 360 19.36 -10.31 -9.49
N ARG A 361 20.39 -10.55 -10.30
CA ARG A 361 20.42 -11.71 -11.20
C ARG A 361 20.24 -13.03 -10.45
N GLN A 362 20.94 -13.23 -9.33
CA GLN A 362 20.81 -14.45 -8.53
C GLN A 362 19.44 -14.56 -7.84
N ARG A 363 18.79 -13.44 -7.50
CA ARG A 363 17.39 -13.43 -7.01
C ARG A 363 16.43 -13.89 -8.11
N VAL A 364 16.54 -13.32 -9.31
CA VAL A 364 15.72 -13.70 -10.47
C VAL A 364 15.89 -15.18 -10.81
N ILE A 365 17.15 -15.68 -10.87
CA ILE A 365 17.43 -17.10 -11.11
C ILE A 365 16.73 -17.99 -10.08
N ARG A 366 16.86 -17.69 -8.78
CA ARG A 366 16.21 -18.49 -7.73
C ARG A 366 14.70 -18.50 -7.82
N LEU A 367 14.09 -17.35 -8.15
CA LEU A 367 12.65 -17.26 -8.38
C LEU A 367 12.23 -18.14 -9.57
N MET A 368 12.96 -18.06 -10.68
CA MET A 368 12.70 -18.86 -11.88
C MET A 368 12.87 -20.35 -11.63
N GLU A 369 13.87 -20.76 -10.83
CA GLU A 369 14.05 -22.16 -10.41
C GLU A 369 12.90 -22.65 -9.52
N ALA A 370 12.43 -21.83 -8.59
CA ALA A 370 11.27 -22.15 -7.75
C ALA A 370 9.99 -22.30 -8.59
N ILE A 371 9.77 -21.39 -9.54
CA ILE A 371 8.67 -21.48 -10.51
C ILE A 371 8.81 -22.78 -11.33
N HIS A 372 10.01 -23.08 -11.84
CA HIS A 372 10.24 -24.28 -12.64
C HIS A 372 9.89 -25.56 -11.88
N PHE A 373 10.37 -25.67 -10.64
CA PHE A 373 10.08 -26.79 -9.76
C PHE A 373 8.57 -26.92 -9.49
N TYR A 374 7.88 -25.80 -9.25
CA TYR A 374 6.43 -25.81 -9.08
C TYR A 374 5.71 -26.34 -10.34
N PHE A 375 6.02 -25.82 -11.53
CA PHE A 375 5.40 -26.28 -12.77
C PHE A 375 5.72 -27.76 -13.07
N LEU A 376 6.92 -28.24 -12.73
CA LEU A 376 7.30 -29.65 -12.88
C LEU A 376 6.40 -30.58 -12.04
N ILE A 377 6.08 -30.18 -10.82
CA ILE A 377 5.23 -30.96 -9.91
C ILE A 377 3.75 -30.86 -10.29
N HIS A 378 3.28 -29.66 -10.63
CA HIS A 378 1.85 -29.36 -10.67
C HIS A 378 1.22 -29.30 -12.06
N ALA A 379 1.95 -28.81 -13.07
CA ALA A 379 1.33 -28.51 -14.36
C ALA A 379 1.32 -29.70 -15.33
N GLN A 380 1.98 -30.81 -15.00
CA GLN A 380 2.21 -31.97 -15.88
C GLN A 380 2.72 -31.57 -17.28
N SER A 381 3.26 -30.36 -17.41
CA SER A 381 3.63 -29.76 -18.68
C SER A 381 4.87 -28.93 -18.49
N PRO A 382 5.93 -29.21 -19.26
CA PRO A 382 7.13 -28.42 -19.20
C PRO A 382 6.85 -27.01 -19.72
N TRP A 383 7.39 -26.00 -19.04
CA TRP A 383 7.68 -24.70 -19.63
C TRP A 383 9.12 -24.76 -20.16
N PRO A 384 9.37 -25.26 -21.39
CA PRO A 384 10.73 -25.61 -21.85
C PRO A 384 11.64 -24.39 -21.98
N GLU A 385 11.07 -23.21 -22.20
CA GLU A 385 11.81 -21.95 -22.29
C GLU A 385 12.35 -21.48 -20.92
N LEU A 386 11.75 -21.89 -19.80
CA LEU A 386 12.17 -21.47 -18.46
C LEU A 386 13.56 -22.00 -18.08
N PRO A 387 13.88 -23.32 -18.17
CA PRO A 387 15.24 -23.81 -18.00
C PRO A 387 16.25 -23.18 -18.96
N LYS A 388 15.83 -22.88 -20.20
CA LYS A 388 16.67 -22.20 -21.19
C LYS A 388 17.05 -20.80 -20.71
N MET A 389 16.07 -20.01 -20.24
CA MET A 389 16.30 -18.66 -19.72
C MET A 389 17.16 -18.66 -18.45
N ILE A 390 16.94 -19.62 -17.53
CA ILE A 390 17.79 -19.80 -16.34
C ILE A 390 19.25 -20.03 -16.74
N ARG A 391 19.51 -20.89 -17.75
CA ARG A 391 20.86 -21.13 -18.25
C ARG A 391 21.49 -19.87 -18.83
N HIS A 392 20.75 -19.07 -19.60
CA HIS A 392 21.25 -17.80 -20.16
C HIS A 392 21.65 -16.82 -19.06
N LEU A 393 20.80 -16.65 -18.04
CA LEU A 393 21.10 -15.79 -16.90
C LEU A 393 22.33 -16.28 -16.11
N LYS A 394 22.46 -17.59 -15.87
CA LYS A 394 23.64 -18.16 -15.20
C LYS A 394 24.93 -17.95 -16.00
N ARG A 395 24.87 -18.08 -17.34
CA ARG A 395 26.00 -17.86 -18.25
C ARG A 395 26.27 -16.39 -18.57
N LYS A 396 25.43 -15.47 -18.09
CA LYS A 396 25.46 -14.03 -18.44
C LYS A 396 25.32 -13.77 -19.96
N ASP A 397 24.61 -14.64 -20.67
CA ASP A 397 24.33 -14.49 -22.11
C ASP A 397 23.09 -13.61 -22.32
N PHE A 398 23.26 -12.30 -22.14
CA PHE A 398 22.16 -11.33 -22.23
C PHE A 398 21.64 -11.12 -23.65
N THR A 399 22.45 -11.42 -24.66
CA THR A 399 22.00 -11.47 -26.06
C THR A 399 20.96 -12.58 -26.23
N ALA A 400 21.21 -13.76 -25.66
CA ALA A 400 20.24 -14.85 -25.66
C ALA A 400 19.02 -14.57 -24.77
N VAL A 401 19.19 -13.91 -23.61
CA VAL A 401 18.04 -13.43 -22.79
C VAL A 401 17.15 -12.51 -23.61
N HIS A 402 17.74 -11.55 -24.33
CA HIS A 402 16.99 -10.63 -25.16
C HIS A 402 16.26 -11.36 -26.30
N ARG A 403 16.95 -12.22 -27.06
CA ARG A 403 16.35 -13.00 -28.15
C ARG A 403 15.21 -13.91 -27.68
N ASP A 404 15.40 -14.59 -26.55
CA ASP A 404 14.48 -15.63 -26.09
C ASP A 404 13.36 -15.11 -25.18
N ARG A 405 13.25 -13.79 -24.96
CA ARG A 405 12.24 -13.18 -24.08
C ARG A 405 10.80 -13.43 -24.51
N VAL A 406 10.48 -13.25 -25.79
CA VAL A 406 9.12 -13.46 -26.32
C VAL A 406 8.73 -14.95 -26.29
N PRO A 407 9.58 -15.90 -26.75
CA PRO A 407 9.33 -17.32 -26.53
C PRO A 407 9.12 -17.68 -25.06
N PHE A 408 9.92 -17.11 -24.15
CA PHE A 408 9.78 -17.31 -22.72
C PHE A 408 8.41 -16.87 -22.19
N LEU A 409 7.97 -15.66 -22.55
CA LEU A 409 6.66 -15.11 -22.14
C LEU A 409 5.49 -15.94 -22.71
N ASN A 410 5.59 -16.38 -23.96
CA ASN A 410 4.62 -17.29 -24.55
C ASN A 410 4.56 -18.64 -23.83
N GLY A 411 5.71 -19.19 -23.46
CA GLY A 411 5.80 -20.40 -22.64
C GLY A 411 5.12 -20.20 -21.28
N ALA A 412 5.31 -19.03 -20.66
CA ALA A 412 4.66 -18.66 -19.39
C ALA A 412 3.13 -18.66 -19.53
N LEU A 413 2.60 -17.99 -20.56
CA LEU A 413 1.16 -17.93 -20.80
C LEU A 413 0.58 -19.32 -21.07
N ARG A 414 1.23 -20.15 -21.90
CA ARG A 414 0.78 -21.52 -22.15
C ARG A 414 0.79 -22.36 -20.87
N ALA A 415 1.84 -22.23 -20.07
CA ALA A 415 1.95 -22.93 -18.80
C ALA A 415 0.83 -22.50 -17.83
N LEU A 416 0.52 -21.21 -17.75
CA LEU A 416 -0.60 -20.68 -16.96
C LEU A 416 -1.96 -21.16 -17.48
N GLN A 417 -2.20 -21.13 -18.79
CA GLN A 417 -3.43 -21.66 -19.41
C GLN A 417 -3.60 -23.16 -19.17
N GLN A 418 -2.51 -23.92 -19.16
CA GLN A 418 -2.57 -25.35 -18.88
C GLN A 418 -2.80 -25.61 -17.40
N LEU A 419 -2.13 -24.85 -16.53
CA LEU A 419 -2.41 -24.85 -15.10
C LEU A 419 -3.89 -24.52 -14.85
N GLN A 420 -4.49 -23.56 -15.56
CA GLN A 420 -5.93 -23.28 -15.51
C GLN A 420 -6.78 -24.52 -15.78
N ARG A 421 -6.50 -25.22 -16.88
CA ARG A 421 -7.24 -26.42 -17.29
C ARG A 421 -7.05 -27.55 -16.29
N ASN A 422 -5.83 -27.73 -15.79
CA ASN A 422 -5.48 -28.81 -14.88
C ASN A 422 -6.01 -28.56 -13.47
N VAL A 423 -5.94 -27.33 -12.96
CA VAL A 423 -6.50 -27.01 -11.66
C VAL A 423 -8.01 -27.07 -11.68
N HIS A 424 -8.67 -26.70 -12.79
CA HIS A 424 -10.11 -26.94 -12.92
C HIS A 424 -10.44 -28.44 -12.82
N LYS A 425 -9.65 -29.31 -13.46
CA LYS A 425 -9.80 -30.77 -13.37
C LYS A 425 -9.48 -31.32 -11.96
N SER A 426 -8.44 -30.83 -11.28
CA SER A 426 -8.04 -31.31 -9.95
C SER A 426 -8.93 -30.75 -8.84
N ALA A 427 -9.46 -29.54 -8.97
CA ALA A 427 -10.46 -28.99 -8.05
C ALA A 427 -11.78 -29.77 -8.12
N ILE A 428 -12.12 -30.32 -9.29
CA ILE A 428 -13.25 -31.25 -9.47
C ILE A 428 -12.92 -32.65 -8.93
N GLN A 429 -11.66 -33.09 -9.03
CA GLN A 429 -11.19 -34.37 -8.46
C GLN A 429 -10.59 -34.17 -7.05
N TRP A 430 -11.47 -34.09 -6.05
CA TRP A 430 -11.28 -33.89 -4.59
C TRP A 430 -10.25 -34.78 -3.84
N ARG A 431 -9.29 -35.42 -4.49
CA ARG A 431 -8.37 -36.42 -3.90
C ARG A 431 -7.06 -35.86 -3.28
N TRP A 432 -6.86 -34.55 -3.23
CA TRP A 432 -5.62 -33.94 -2.71
C TRP A 432 -5.82 -33.10 -1.44
N LYS A 433 -6.46 -33.68 -0.41
CA LYS A 433 -6.64 -33.01 0.89
C LYS A 433 -5.33 -32.64 1.60
N ASP A 434 -4.19 -33.19 1.16
CA ASP A 434 -2.87 -33.01 1.81
C ASP A 434 -1.79 -32.36 0.92
N ALA A 435 -2.16 -31.67 -0.17
CA ALA A 435 -1.15 -31.07 -1.05
C ALA A 435 -0.50 -29.83 -0.37
N PRO A 436 0.85 -29.79 -0.21
CA PRO A 436 1.57 -28.72 0.50
C PRO A 436 1.52 -27.34 -0.18
N TYR A 437 0.75 -27.19 -1.27
CA TYR A 437 0.68 -26.01 -2.12
C TYR A 437 -0.73 -25.45 -2.32
N GLN A 438 -1.75 -25.92 -1.58
CA GLN A 438 -3.15 -25.48 -1.75
C GLN A 438 -3.34 -23.96 -1.81
N LYS A 439 -2.60 -23.18 -1.01
CA LYS A 439 -2.68 -21.73 -1.06
C LYS A 439 -2.07 -21.16 -2.34
N LEU A 440 -0.91 -21.65 -2.77
CA LEU A 440 -0.31 -21.23 -4.03
C LEU A 440 -1.21 -21.66 -5.19
N ASP A 441 -1.75 -22.87 -5.16
CA ASP A 441 -2.70 -23.37 -6.16
C ASP A 441 -3.95 -22.47 -6.18
N HIS A 442 -4.50 -22.09 -5.02
CA HIS A 442 -5.64 -21.19 -4.92
C HIS A 442 -5.33 -19.79 -5.44
N LEU A 443 -4.19 -19.19 -5.04
CA LEU A 443 -3.76 -17.89 -5.52
C LEU A 443 -3.51 -17.92 -7.03
N LEU A 444 -2.84 -18.96 -7.53
CA LEU A 444 -2.64 -19.14 -8.97
C LEU A 444 -3.95 -19.35 -9.69
N VAL A 445 -4.91 -20.09 -9.14
CA VAL A 445 -6.27 -20.21 -9.69
C VAL A 445 -6.97 -18.87 -9.71
N GLN A 446 -6.94 -18.11 -8.62
CA GLN A 446 -7.54 -16.78 -8.56
C GLN A 446 -6.91 -15.84 -9.57
N MET A 447 -5.57 -15.79 -9.63
CA MET A 447 -4.82 -15.04 -10.64
C MET A 447 -5.24 -15.47 -12.05
N ILE A 448 -5.28 -16.77 -12.32
CA ILE A 448 -5.65 -17.33 -13.62
C ILE A 448 -7.12 -17.08 -13.98
N GLN A 449 -8.04 -17.12 -13.02
CA GLN A 449 -9.46 -16.82 -13.23
C GLN A 449 -9.67 -15.33 -13.50
N GLN A 450 -8.84 -14.46 -12.91
CA GLN A 450 -8.85 -13.02 -13.13
C GLN A 450 -8.21 -12.64 -14.46
N LEU A 451 -7.19 -13.37 -14.88
CA LEU A 451 -6.67 -13.27 -16.23
C LEU A 451 -7.76 -13.82 -17.17
N SER A 452 -8.55 -12.92 -17.76
CA SER A 452 -9.17 -13.24 -19.04
C SER A 452 -7.99 -13.46 -19.98
N VAL A 453 -7.46 -14.68 -20.04
CA VAL A 453 -6.54 -15.05 -21.10
C VAL A 453 -7.48 -15.37 -22.25
N PRO A 454 -7.78 -14.43 -23.15
CA PRO A 454 -8.40 -14.81 -24.40
C PRO A 454 -7.56 -15.94 -25.02
N SER A 455 -8.14 -16.70 -25.93
CA SER A 455 -7.41 -17.53 -26.89
C SER A 455 -6.55 -16.65 -27.82
N ARG A 456 -5.82 -15.67 -27.26
CA ARG A 456 -4.95 -14.76 -27.97
C ARG A 456 -3.90 -15.63 -28.69
N PRO A 457 -3.60 -15.30 -29.95
CA PRO A 457 -2.42 -15.83 -30.61
C PRO A 457 -1.18 -15.53 -29.75
N SER A 458 -0.13 -16.33 -29.93
CA SER A 458 1.17 -16.12 -29.29
C SER A 458 1.59 -14.65 -29.33
N ILE A 459 2.03 -14.13 -28.19
CA ILE A 459 2.64 -12.81 -28.05
C ILE A 459 3.72 -12.65 -29.11
N ARG A 460 3.69 -11.57 -29.88
CA ARG A 460 4.75 -11.26 -30.87
C ARG A 460 5.81 -10.35 -30.25
N GLU A 461 5.38 -9.44 -29.38
CA GLU A 461 6.22 -8.42 -28.75
C GLU A 461 5.88 -8.26 -27.26
N SER A 462 6.86 -7.87 -26.45
CA SER A 462 6.65 -7.69 -25.00
C SER A 462 5.53 -6.70 -24.66
N GLU A 463 5.28 -5.75 -25.54
CA GLU A 463 4.33 -4.65 -25.43
C GLU A 463 2.88 -5.13 -25.51
N GLU A 464 2.62 -6.30 -26.11
CA GLU A 464 1.29 -6.91 -26.13
C GLU A 464 0.88 -7.43 -24.74
N LEU A 465 1.84 -7.56 -23.80
CA LEU A 465 1.57 -7.86 -22.41
C LEU A 465 1.22 -6.59 -21.64
N ARG A 466 -0.07 -6.39 -21.45
CA ARG A 466 -0.65 -5.32 -20.65
C ARG A 466 -0.86 -5.83 -19.23
N PHE A 467 0.06 -5.54 -18.31
CA PHE A 467 0.02 -6.01 -16.91
C PHE A 467 0.36 -4.96 -15.85
N LEU A 468 0.66 -3.73 -16.26
CA LEU A 468 1.04 -2.63 -15.37
C LEU A 468 -0.21 -1.94 -14.77
N ALA A 469 -0.91 -2.63 -13.88
CA ALA A 469 -2.18 -2.16 -13.29
C ALA A 469 -2.09 -0.76 -12.66
N SER A 470 -1.01 -0.47 -11.92
CA SER A 470 -0.84 0.86 -11.31
C SER A 470 -0.74 1.96 -12.37
N GLN A 471 0.03 1.74 -13.44
CA GLN A 471 0.17 2.68 -14.56
C GLN A 471 -1.18 2.92 -15.24
N SER A 472 -1.95 1.85 -15.48
CA SER A 472 -3.30 1.95 -16.03
C SER A 472 -4.25 2.78 -15.17
N VAL A 473 -4.24 2.60 -13.85
CA VAL A 473 -5.03 3.41 -12.92
C VAL A 473 -4.64 4.89 -12.99
N HIS A 474 -3.35 5.21 -13.08
CA HIS A 474 -2.88 6.60 -13.17
C HIS A 474 -3.20 7.23 -14.54
N ALA A 475 -3.06 6.49 -15.64
CA ALA A 475 -3.46 6.94 -16.96
C ALA A 475 -4.95 7.25 -17.03
N LEU A 476 -5.80 6.37 -16.49
CA LEU A 476 -7.24 6.60 -16.36
C LEU A 476 -7.54 7.84 -15.51
N HIS A 477 -6.84 7.99 -14.39
CA HIS A 477 -6.99 9.17 -13.52
C HIS A 477 -6.70 10.46 -14.27
N PHE A 478 -5.57 10.57 -14.97
CA PHE A 478 -5.21 11.79 -15.70
C PHE A 478 -6.21 12.14 -16.81
N LEU A 479 -6.60 11.14 -17.62
CA LEU A 479 -7.59 11.34 -18.68
C LEU A 479 -8.96 11.72 -18.11
N LYS A 480 -9.40 11.08 -17.03
CA LYS A 480 -10.68 11.37 -16.37
C LYS A 480 -10.69 12.77 -15.76
N MET A 481 -9.63 13.15 -15.04
CA MET A 481 -9.55 14.47 -14.41
C MET A 481 -9.59 15.56 -15.48
N ALA A 482 -8.74 15.47 -16.51
CA ALA A 482 -8.74 16.40 -17.64
C ALA A 482 -10.12 16.46 -18.34
N GLY A 483 -10.70 15.30 -18.66
CA GLY A 483 -12.01 15.20 -19.31
C GLY A 483 -13.16 15.77 -18.48
N SER A 484 -13.04 15.76 -17.16
CA SER A 484 -14.07 16.25 -16.24
C SER A 484 -14.03 17.77 -16.02
N ILE A 485 -12.86 18.41 -16.08
CA ILE A 485 -12.69 19.83 -15.73
C ILE A 485 -12.55 20.75 -16.95
N LEU A 486 -12.08 20.24 -18.09
CA LEU A 486 -11.97 21.01 -19.32
C LEU A 486 -13.34 21.19 -19.99
N PRO A 487 -13.54 22.29 -20.77
CA PRO A 487 -14.77 22.52 -21.53
C PRO A 487 -15.15 21.31 -22.40
N LYS A 488 -16.45 21.10 -22.60
CA LYS A 488 -16.99 19.96 -23.37
C LYS A 488 -17.52 20.41 -24.73
N PRO A 489 -17.48 19.54 -25.76
CA PRO A 489 -16.81 18.23 -25.78
C PRO A 489 -15.29 18.37 -25.76
N ASN A 490 -14.57 17.41 -25.18
CA ASN A 490 -13.11 17.35 -25.25
C ASN A 490 -12.61 15.94 -25.57
N ARG A 491 -11.44 15.85 -26.20
CA ARG A 491 -10.85 14.58 -26.63
C ARG A 491 -10.41 13.69 -25.46
N TYR A 492 -10.20 14.26 -24.27
CA TYR A 492 -9.70 13.53 -23.09
C TYR A 492 -10.77 12.65 -22.46
N GLN A 493 -12.02 13.14 -22.37
CA GLN A 493 -13.15 12.33 -21.95
C GLN A 493 -13.38 11.16 -22.91
N ARG A 494 -13.28 11.41 -24.22
CA ARG A 494 -13.37 10.35 -25.24
C ARG A 494 -12.21 9.36 -25.11
N ALA A 495 -10.98 9.83 -24.96
CA ALA A 495 -9.81 8.97 -24.75
C ALA A 495 -9.94 8.13 -23.47
N TYR A 496 -10.48 8.69 -22.38
CA TYR A 496 -10.81 7.94 -21.17
C TYR A 496 -11.78 6.79 -21.47
N GLU A 497 -12.92 7.10 -22.11
CA GLU A 497 -13.97 6.14 -22.44
C GLU A 497 -13.47 5.04 -23.39
N ASP A 498 -12.75 5.42 -24.44
CA ASP A 498 -12.19 4.51 -25.43
C ASP A 498 -11.14 3.58 -24.81
N ASN A 499 -10.40 4.04 -23.80
CA ASN A 499 -9.37 3.24 -23.12
C ASN A 499 -9.86 2.44 -21.90
N LEU A 500 -11.15 2.51 -21.52
CA LEU A 500 -11.67 1.64 -20.46
C LEU A 500 -11.51 0.17 -20.85
N TRP A 501 -12.09 -0.20 -21.99
CA TRP A 501 -12.22 -1.59 -22.44
C TRP A 501 -11.65 -1.84 -23.83
N LYS A 502 -11.34 -0.78 -24.58
CA LYS A 502 -10.81 -0.83 -25.95
C LYS A 502 -9.46 -0.10 -25.98
N ASN A 503 -8.82 -0.02 -27.15
CA ASN A 503 -7.50 0.58 -27.35
C ASN A 503 -6.46 -0.02 -26.40
N GLU A 504 -6.03 0.71 -25.36
CA GLU A 504 -5.07 0.26 -24.36
C GLU A 504 -5.66 -0.62 -23.25
N GLU A 505 -6.98 -0.85 -23.25
CA GLU A 505 -7.64 -1.75 -22.30
C GLU A 505 -7.25 -1.42 -20.83
N LEU A 506 -7.18 -0.13 -20.47
CA LEU A 506 -6.60 0.31 -19.20
C LEU A 506 -7.41 -0.19 -17.99
N LEU A 507 -8.75 -0.09 -18.02
CA LEU A 507 -9.58 -0.55 -16.90
C LEU A 507 -9.57 -2.07 -16.81
N LYS A 508 -9.58 -2.75 -17.96
CA LYS A 508 -9.41 -4.20 -18.02
C LYS A 508 -8.06 -4.61 -17.43
N THR A 509 -6.96 -3.97 -17.84
CA THR A 509 -5.62 -4.23 -17.31
C THR A 509 -5.56 -4.01 -15.80
N ALA A 510 -6.09 -2.88 -15.32
CA ALA A 510 -6.17 -2.60 -13.89
C ALA A 510 -6.98 -3.69 -13.16
N LYS A 511 -8.14 -4.10 -13.69
CA LYS A 511 -9.00 -5.13 -13.08
C LYS A 511 -8.34 -6.50 -13.04
N GLU A 512 -7.77 -6.95 -14.15
CA GLU A 512 -7.21 -8.30 -14.31
C GLU A 512 -5.87 -8.47 -13.59
N TRP A 513 -5.07 -7.41 -13.51
CA TRP A 513 -3.70 -7.47 -12.95
C TRP A 513 -3.54 -6.78 -11.60
N SER A 514 -4.56 -6.07 -11.13
CA SER A 514 -4.55 -5.59 -9.74
C SER A 514 -4.39 -6.75 -8.77
N SER A 515 -3.61 -6.52 -7.73
CA SER A 515 -3.14 -7.50 -6.73
C SER A 515 -2.24 -8.61 -7.24
N MET A 516 -2.08 -8.85 -8.54
CA MET A 516 -1.25 -9.97 -8.99
C MET A 516 0.21 -9.86 -8.51
N ASP A 517 0.75 -8.64 -8.48
CA ASP A 517 2.07 -8.36 -7.93
C ASP A 517 2.15 -8.65 -6.42
N GLU A 518 1.20 -8.13 -5.65
CA GLU A 518 1.11 -8.36 -4.21
C GLU A 518 0.85 -9.82 -3.86
N ASP A 519 -0.06 -10.49 -4.56
CA ASP A 519 -0.44 -11.89 -4.36
C ASP A 519 0.74 -12.82 -4.70
N LEU A 520 1.47 -12.54 -5.78
CA LEU A 520 2.67 -13.30 -6.14
C LEU A 520 3.77 -13.09 -5.11
N ILE A 521 4.03 -11.85 -4.69
CA ILE A 521 5.02 -11.56 -3.65
C ILE A 521 4.60 -12.24 -2.34
N ALA A 522 3.33 -12.13 -1.95
CA ALA A 522 2.77 -12.75 -0.76
C ALA A 522 2.82 -14.28 -0.80
N ALA A 523 2.63 -14.89 -1.97
CA ALA A 523 2.76 -16.33 -2.16
C ALA A 523 4.21 -16.81 -1.98
N VAL A 524 5.19 -16.00 -2.40
CA VAL A 524 6.61 -16.37 -2.38
C VAL A 524 7.25 -16.08 -1.02
N VAL A 525 7.07 -14.86 -0.50
CA VAL A 525 7.77 -14.39 0.72
C VAL A 525 6.86 -14.26 1.93
N GLY A 526 5.55 -14.39 1.74
CA GLY A 526 4.54 -14.23 2.76
C GLY A 526 3.92 -12.82 2.82
N ASN A 527 2.68 -12.71 3.34
CA ASN A 527 1.88 -11.48 3.46
C ASN A 527 2.65 -10.39 4.20
N THR A 528 3.31 -10.73 5.30
CA THR A 528 4.03 -9.74 6.11
C THR A 528 5.25 -9.20 5.39
N GLN A 529 6.01 -10.06 4.71
CA GLN A 529 7.16 -9.59 3.92
C GLN A 529 6.70 -8.83 2.68
N ALA A 530 5.61 -9.26 2.03
CA ALA A 530 4.97 -8.53 0.94
C ALA A 530 4.53 -7.13 1.40
N ALA A 531 3.84 -7.04 2.53
CA ALA A 531 3.43 -5.78 3.15
C ALA A 531 4.61 -4.87 3.53
N ALA A 532 5.72 -5.47 3.91
CA ALA A 532 6.95 -4.76 4.18
C ALA A 532 7.63 -4.29 2.88
N MET A 533 7.46 -5.02 1.77
CA MET A 533 7.98 -4.73 0.43
C MET A 533 7.09 -3.78 -0.39
N ARG A 534 5.82 -3.58 0.00
CA ARG A 534 4.94 -2.58 -0.57
C ARG A 534 5.66 -1.25 -0.70
N THR A 535 5.68 -0.75 -1.92
CA THR A 535 6.36 0.50 -2.25
C THR A 535 5.38 1.66 -2.15
N SER A 536 5.89 2.89 -2.19
CA SER A 536 5.07 4.11 -2.25
C SER A 536 4.10 4.13 -3.44
N SER A 537 4.35 3.35 -4.51
CA SER A 537 3.47 3.32 -5.67
C SER A 537 2.08 2.77 -5.39
N ALA A 538 1.94 1.86 -4.43
CA ALA A 538 0.62 1.34 -4.03
C ALA A 538 -0.22 2.44 -3.38
N HIS A 539 0.40 3.28 -2.54
CA HIS A 539 -0.28 4.37 -1.87
C HIS A 539 -0.71 5.49 -2.85
N LEU A 540 0.09 5.77 -3.88
CA LEU A 540 -0.29 6.73 -4.93
C LEU A 540 -1.52 6.27 -5.72
N SER A 541 -1.68 4.96 -5.95
CA SER A 541 -2.86 4.41 -6.62
C SER A 541 -4.16 4.71 -5.84
N PHE A 542 -4.14 4.84 -4.51
CA PHE A 542 -5.34 5.22 -3.76
C PHE A 542 -5.81 6.64 -4.04
N LEU A 543 -4.89 7.59 -4.24
CA LEU A 543 -5.25 8.95 -4.62
C LEU A 543 -5.95 8.97 -5.98
N ALA A 544 -5.37 8.25 -6.95
CA ALA A 544 -5.95 8.09 -8.27
C ALA A 544 -7.31 7.39 -8.24
N LEU A 545 -7.43 6.28 -7.50
CA LEU A 545 -8.69 5.54 -7.34
C LEU A 545 -9.75 6.37 -6.62
N PHE A 546 -9.38 7.14 -5.60
CA PHE A 546 -10.30 8.02 -4.88
C PHE A 546 -10.96 9.02 -5.84
N ASP A 547 -10.16 9.74 -6.63
CA ASP A 547 -10.66 10.67 -7.64
C ASP A 547 -11.49 9.98 -8.71
N LEU A 548 -11.03 8.84 -9.22
CA LEU A 548 -11.76 8.03 -10.19
C LEU A 548 -13.14 7.63 -9.64
N ILE A 549 -13.24 7.16 -8.40
CA ILE A 549 -14.52 6.78 -7.78
C ILE A 549 -15.43 7.99 -7.60
N VAL A 550 -14.90 9.09 -7.04
CA VAL A 550 -15.69 10.29 -6.72
C VAL A 550 -16.18 11.00 -7.99
N LYS A 551 -15.41 10.97 -9.09
CA LYS A 551 -15.75 11.64 -10.35
C LYS A 551 -16.41 10.73 -11.39
N GLU A 552 -16.42 9.42 -11.18
CA GLU A 552 -17.11 8.50 -12.09
C GLU A 552 -18.63 8.61 -11.96
N LYS A 553 -19.30 8.70 -13.11
CA LYS A 553 -20.76 8.78 -13.24
C LYS A 553 -21.37 7.46 -13.66
N ASN A 554 -20.61 6.61 -14.37
CA ASN A 554 -21.04 5.26 -14.73
C ASN A 554 -20.91 4.32 -13.53
N ALA A 555 -22.04 3.84 -13.00
CA ALA A 555 -22.08 2.99 -11.81
C ALA A 555 -21.26 1.70 -11.96
N GLY A 556 -21.35 1.02 -13.11
CA GLY A 556 -20.60 -0.22 -13.34
C GLY A 556 -19.08 -0.02 -13.36
N VAL A 557 -18.61 1.10 -13.93
CA VAL A 557 -17.19 1.49 -13.89
C VAL A 557 -16.77 1.90 -12.48
N GLN A 558 -17.62 2.65 -11.78
CA GLN A 558 -17.39 3.06 -10.38
C GLN A 558 -17.27 1.86 -9.45
N ASP A 559 -18.09 0.83 -9.62
CA ASP A 559 -18.05 -0.40 -8.81
C ASP A 559 -16.77 -1.20 -9.06
N ILE A 560 -16.24 -1.19 -10.28
CA ILE A 560 -14.91 -1.77 -10.56
C ILE A 560 -13.84 -0.98 -9.82
N TYR A 561 -13.85 0.35 -9.85
CA TYR A 561 -12.88 1.16 -9.09
C TYR A 561 -13.00 0.92 -7.58
N ARG A 562 -14.21 0.80 -7.03
CA ARG A 562 -14.43 0.42 -5.62
C ARG A 562 -13.85 -0.96 -5.31
N SER A 563 -14.05 -1.94 -6.19
CA SER A 563 -13.48 -3.28 -6.03
C SER A 563 -11.95 -3.26 -6.04
N LEU A 564 -11.34 -2.46 -6.94
CA LEU A 564 -9.90 -2.23 -6.97
C LEU A 564 -9.40 -1.60 -5.66
N PHE A 565 -10.08 -0.54 -5.19
CA PHE A 565 -9.74 0.12 -3.93
C PHE A 565 -9.85 -0.86 -2.76
N GLU A 566 -10.98 -1.57 -2.63
CA GLU A 566 -11.23 -2.52 -1.55
C GLU A 566 -10.16 -3.62 -1.49
N ARG A 567 -9.78 -4.18 -2.64
CA ARG A 567 -8.74 -5.20 -2.70
C ARG A 567 -7.40 -4.69 -2.17
N HIS A 568 -7.00 -3.48 -2.57
CA HIS A 568 -5.78 -2.87 -2.04
C HIS A 568 -5.93 -2.50 -0.56
N TYR A 569 -7.09 -2.00 -0.15
CA TYR A 569 -7.39 -1.62 1.23
C TYR A 569 -7.31 -2.82 2.17
N GLN A 570 -7.87 -3.98 1.82
CA GLN A 570 -7.83 -5.19 2.64
C GLN A 570 -6.41 -5.63 3.01
N LEU A 571 -5.44 -5.37 2.15
CA LEU A 571 -4.02 -5.66 2.40
C LEU A 571 -3.38 -4.71 3.43
N MET A 572 -3.94 -3.50 3.57
CA MET A 572 -3.40 -2.38 4.37
C MET A 572 -4.33 -1.94 5.51
N GLN A 573 -5.52 -2.52 5.66
CA GLN A 573 -6.51 -2.13 6.67
C GLN A 573 -5.95 -2.19 8.10
N ALA A 574 -4.98 -3.06 8.36
CA ALA A 574 -4.35 -3.16 9.68
C ALA A 574 -3.14 -2.22 9.87
N ASP A 575 -2.76 -1.44 8.85
CA ASP A 575 -1.52 -0.63 8.86
C ASP A 575 -1.67 0.71 9.59
N TYR A 576 -2.83 1.00 10.19
CA TYR A 576 -3.14 2.25 10.89
C TYR A 576 -2.96 3.49 10.01
N ASN A 577 -3.23 3.34 8.72
CA ASN A 577 -3.07 4.41 7.74
C ASN A 577 -4.31 5.30 7.76
N ALA A 578 -4.22 6.43 8.46
CA ALA A 578 -5.34 7.36 8.65
C ALA A 578 -5.94 7.83 7.32
N MET A 579 -5.13 8.03 6.27
CA MET A 579 -5.63 8.42 4.95
C MET A 579 -6.60 7.38 4.39
N LEU A 580 -6.22 6.11 4.43
CA LEU A 580 -7.04 5.03 3.89
C LEU A 580 -8.34 4.87 4.69
N HIS A 581 -8.28 4.99 6.01
CA HIS A 581 -9.45 4.89 6.88
C HIS A 581 -10.44 6.05 6.69
N VAL A 582 -9.99 7.25 6.33
CA VAL A 582 -10.92 8.36 5.97
C VAL A 582 -11.43 8.21 4.54
N MET A 583 -10.63 7.75 3.60
CA MET A 583 -11.06 7.56 2.21
C MET A 583 -12.12 6.46 2.08
N GLN A 584 -11.99 5.38 2.84
CA GLN A 584 -12.84 4.20 2.78
C GLN A 584 -14.36 4.48 2.88
N PRO A 585 -14.86 5.20 3.91
CA PRO A 585 -16.29 5.51 4.00
C PRO A 585 -16.74 6.48 2.89
N VAL A 586 -15.86 7.40 2.45
CA VAL A 586 -16.15 8.34 1.35
C VAL A 586 -16.37 7.62 0.02
N VAL A 587 -15.57 6.59 -0.26
CA VAL A 587 -15.73 5.75 -1.46
C VAL A 587 -16.80 4.65 -1.29
N ARG A 588 -17.41 4.55 -0.11
CA ARG A 588 -18.51 3.62 0.25
C ARG A 588 -18.13 2.15 0.08
N ILE A 589 -16.99 1.76 0.61
CA ILE A 589 -16.57 0.35 0.67
C ILE A 589 -16.41 -0.05 2.13
N GLY A 590 -16.72 -1.30 2.48
CA GLY A 590 -16.51 -1.87 3.80
C GLY A 590 -17.21 -1.14 4.97
N PRO A 591 -16.96 -1.58 6.21
CA PRO A 591 -17.48 -0.96 7.41
C PRO A 591 -16.70 0.30 7.78
N ASP A 592 -17.40 1.35 8.21
CA ASP A 592 -16.75 2.60 8.66
C ASP A 592 -15.76 2.34 9.80
N GLN A 593 -14.51 2.75 9.59
CA GLN A 593 -13.41 2.70 10.55
C GLN A 593 -12.75 4.08 10.76
N THR A 594 -13.49 5.17 10.54
CA THR A 594 -12.97 6.55 10.67
C THR A 594 -12.40 6.83 12.07
N GLY A 595 -12.98 6.27 13.14
CA GLY A 595 -12.42 6.40 14.48
C GLY A 595 -10.98 5.91 14.59
N LEU A 596 -10.57 4.88 13.83
CA LEU A 596 -9.17 4.46 13.75
C LEU A 596 -8.28 5.50 13.07
N ALA A 597 -8.81 6.22 12.08
CA ALA A 597 -8.09 7.32 11.45
C ALA A 597 -7.80 8.42 12.47
N PHE A 598 -8.81 8.83 13.23
CA PHE A 598 -8.69 9.89 14.24
C PHE A 598 -7.81 9.50 15.41
N TRP A 599 -7.92 8.26 15.89
CA TRP A 599 -6.96 7.71 16.84
C TRP A 599 -5.53 7.75 16.29
N SER A 600 -5.33 7.31 15.05
CA SER A 600 -4.00 7.36 14.41
C SER A 600 -3.48 8.79 14.30
N LEU A 601 -4.34 9.78 14.01
CA LEU A 601 -4.00 11.21 14.02
C LEU A 601 -3.54 11.69 15.41
N THR A 602 -4.13 11.20 16.52
CA THR A 602 -3.66 11.57 17.87
C THR A 602 -2.19 11.19 18.10
N LEU A 603 -1.73 10.11 17.49
CA LEU A 603 -0.36 9.60 17.61
C LEU A 603 0.66 10.39 16.78
N TYR A 604 0.22 11.33 15.93
CA TYR A 604 1.16 12.20 15.22
C TYR A 604 1.89 13.10 16.20
N SER A 605 3.22 13.08 16.11
CA SER A 605 4.07 13.94 16.90
C SER A 605 4.04 15.36 16.35
N GLU A 606 3.86 16.31 17.27
CA GLU A 606 3.96 17.74 16.99
C GLU A 606 5.41 18.15 16.68
N ASN A 607 6.39 17.47 17.28
CA ASN A 607 7.79 17.64 16.93
C ASN A 607 8.10 16.92 15.60
N ARG A 608 8.18 17.73 14.54
CA ARG A 608 8.48 17.30 13.18
C ARG A 608 9.97 17.23 12.83
N ARG A 609 10.87 17.45 13.80
CA ARG A 609 12.31 17.25 13.60
C ARG A 609 12.60 15.76 13.44
N GLY A 610 13.38 15.39 12.43
CA GLY A 610 13.89 14.04 12.31
C GLY A 610 14.77 13.67 13.51
N LYS A 611 14.91 12.37 13.78
CA LYS A 611 15.69 11.84 14.90
C LYS A 611 17.08 11.33 14.47
N GLY A 612 17.29 11.03 13.18
CA GLY A 612 18.60 10.63 12.63
C GLY A 612 18.90 9.14 12.77
N GLU A 613 19.69 8.59 11.85
CA GLU A 613 20.02 7.15 11.82
C GLU A 613 20.66 6.65 13.12
N ALA A 614 21.40 7.49 13.87
CA ALA A 614 21.98 7.10 15.16
C ALA A 614 20.89 6.77 16.20
N TYR A 615 19.86 7.61 16.34
CA TYR A 615 18.71 7.34 17.18
C TYR A 615 18.01 6.06 16.75
N TRP A 616 17.72 5.94 15.44
CA TRP A 616 17.02 4.78 14.91
C TRP A 616 17.79 3.50 15.11
N ARG A 617 19.12 3.51 14.95
CA ARG A 617 19.98 2.36 15.23
C ARG A 617 19.88 1.93 16.70
N ALA A 618 19.80 2.88 17.64
CA ALA A 618 19.69 2.58 19.07
C ALA A 618 18.33 1.98 19.45
N VAL A 619 17.22 2.52 18.92
CA VAL A 619 15.86 2.06 19.29
C VAL A 619 15.31 0.91 18.43
N ARG A 620 15.92 0.65 17.26
CA ARG A 620 15.44 -0.36 16.30
C ARG A 620 15.36 -1.76 16.91
N PRO A 621 16.33 -2.27 17.69
CA PRO A 621 16.22 -3.60 18.32
C PRO A 621 14.99 -3.73 19.22
N GLU A 622 14.75 -2.74 20.09
CA GLU A 622 13.60 -2.71 21.00
C GLU A 622 12.29 -2.69 20.22
N ARG A 623 12.18 -1.83 19.20
CA ARG A 623 10.98 -1.72 18.36
C ARG A 623 10.72 -2.97 17.55
N LEU A 624 11.77 -3.55 16.95
CA LEU A 624 11.63 -4.83 16.24
C LEU A 624 11.20 -5.94 17.20
N ALA A 625 11.74 -6.00 18.43
CA ALA A 625 11.28 -6.96 19.42
C ALA A 625 9.80 -6.76 19.78
N ARG A 626 9.38 -5.49 19.96
CA ARG A 626 7.98 -5.13 20.28
C ARG A 626 7.00 -5.47 19.15
N TYR A 627 7.39 -5.26 17.89
CA TYR A 627 6.53 -5.44 16.71
C TYR A 627 6.91 -6.69 15.89
N GLY A 628 7.51 -7.69 16.54
CA GLY A 628 7.76 -9.03 16.00
C GLY A 628 8.80 -9.14 14.88
N GLY A 629 9.63 -8.12 14.65
CA GLY A 629 10.59 -8.04 13.56
C GLY A 629 11.75 -9.04 13.64
N ALA A 630 12.08 -9.66 12.50
CA ALA A 630 13.38 -10.30 12.25
C ALA A 630 13.55 -10.49 10.73
N VAL A 631 14.74 -10.09 10.24
CA VAL A 631 15.23 -10.05 8.85
C VAL A 631 14.89 -8.74 8.11
N SER A 632 15.92 -7.95 7.77
CA SER A 632 15.90 -6.72 6.93
C SER A 632 15.50 -5.36 7.54
N GLY A 633 15.41 -5.23 8.86
CA GLY A 633 15.11 -3.94 9.52
C GLY A 633 13.66 -3.48 9.41
N LYS A 634 12.75 -4.44 9.15
CA LYS A 634 11.30 -4.21 9.09
C LYS A 634 10.58 -4.99 10.18
N ALA A 635 9.58 -4.38 10.79
CA ALA A 635 8.69 -5.03 11.75
C ALA A 635 7.74 -6.01 11.04
N ARG A 636 7.23 -6.99 11.78
CA ARG A 636 6.19 -7.89 11.24
C ARG A 636 4.81 -7.28 11.43
N ASP A 637 4.60 -6.65 12.57
CA ASP A 637 3.39 -5.92 12.90
C ASP A 637 3.53 -4.45 12.50
N PRO A 638 2.43 -3.80 12.07
CA PRO A 638 2.40 -2.36 11.83
C PRO A 638 2.85 -1.59 13.06
N ILE A 639 3.69 -0.59 12.82
CA ILE A 639 4.27 0.27 13.84
C ILE A 639 3.37 1.50 13.95
N PRO A 640 2.88 1.84 15.15
CA PRO A 640 2.11 3.05 15.39
C PRO A 640 2.87 4.32 14.93
N VAL A 641 2.14 5.33 14.46
CA VAL A 641 2.73 6.54 13.85
C VAL A 641 3.69 7.29 14.77
N ASN A 642 3.43 7.34 16.07
CA ASN A 642 4.34 7.96 17.05
C ASN A 642 5.72 7.26 17.09
N ASP A 643 5.76 5.98 16.74
CA ASP A 643 6.94 5.13 16.67
C ASP A 643 7.49 4.92 15.24
N LEU A 644 6.96 5.63 14.26
CA LEU A 644 7.54 5.70 12.92
C LEU A 644 8.53 6.88 12.81
N GLN A 645 9.43 6.77 11.84
CA GLN A 645 10.27 7.87 11.40
C GLN A 645 9.45 9.05 10.90
N ARG A 646 10.00 10.26 11.05
CA ARG A 646 9.39 11.45 10.50
C ARG A 646 9.53 11.44 8.98
N ASP A 647 8.47 11.84 8.32
CA ASP A 647 8.39 11.94 6.86
C ASP A 647 7.34 13.00 6.51
N SER A 648 7.38 13.51 5.28
CA SER A 648 6.35 14.39 4.74
C SER A 648 5.04 13.61 4.49
N PHE A 649 5.18 12.32 4.14
CA PHE A 649 4.05 11.41 3.95
C PHE A 649 4.28 10.05 4.61
N ILE A 650 3.95 9.94 5.89
CA ILE A 650 4.02 8.66 6.59
C ILE A 650 3.15 7.59 5.90
N TRP A 651 2.00 8.00 5.34
CA TRP A 651 1.10 7.09 4.61
C TRP A 651 1.67 6.56 3.29
N GLN A 652 2.75 7.13 2.72
CA GLN A 652 3.43 6.56 1.54
C GLN A 652 4.42 5.45 1.90
N ARG A 653 4.85 5.41 3.16
CA ARG A 653 5.83 4.44 3.64
C ARG A 653 5.12 3.19 4.12
N SER A 654 5.82 2.06 4.07
CA SER A 654 5.34 0.85 4.74
C SER A 654 5.26 1.12 6.24
N ALA A 655 4.11 0.87 6.85
CA ALA A 655 3.89 0.96 8.30
C ALA A 655 4.79 0.00 9.11
N ARG A 656 5.56 -0.86 8.44
CA ARG A 656 6.49 -1.82 9.04
C ARG A 656 7.96 -1.39 8.93
N SER A 657 8.25 -0.30 8.22
CA SER A 657 9.62 0.11 7.93
C SER A 657 10.18 0.98 9.04
N LEU A 658 11.29 0.57 9.67
CA LEU A 658 12.10 1.38 10.61
C LEU A 658 13.37 1.91 9.92
N ARG A 659 13.17 2.58 8.78
CA ARG A 659 14.25 3.31 8.12
C ARG A 659 14.48 4.61 8.89
N GLY A 660 15.73 5.00 9.09
CA GLY A 660 16.00 6.27 9.75
C GLY A 660 15.49 7.46 8.94
N ASP A 661 15.16 8.54 9.64
CA ASP A 661 14.98 9.89 9.09
C ASP A 661 16.26 10.71 9.26
N ASP A 662 16.25 11.96 8.80
CA ASP A 662 17.37 12.87 8.89
C ASP A 662 17.23 13.82 10.09
N ALA A 663 18.13 13.71 11.07
CA ALA A 663 18.14 14.57 12.27
C ALA A 663 18.35 16.06 11.99
N SER A 664 18.88 16.36 10.80
CA SER A 664 19.13 17.72 10.33
C SER A 664 17.91 18.35 9.66
N LYS A 665 16.78 17.63 9.53
CA LYS A 665 15.59 18.10 8.80
C LYS A 665 14.35 18.25 9.68
N PHE A 666 13.48 19.16 9.26
CA PHE A 666 12.09 19.28 9.66
C PHE A 666 11.19 18.84 8.49
N TYR A 667 10.25 17.95 8.79
CA TYR A 667 9.31 17.42 7.81
C TYR A 667 7.95 18.12 7.90
N PRO A 668 7.35 18.56 6.77
CA PRO A 668 6.02 19.16 6.81
C PRO A 668 4.99 18.18 7.41
N PRO A 669 4.04 18.65 8.24
CA PRO A 669 2.96 17.83 8.81
C PRO A 669 1.82 17.57 7.81
N LEU A 670 2.17 17.38 6.53
CA LEU A 670 1.22 17.36 5.43
C LEU A 670 0.32 16.12 5.47
N ASP A 671 0.87 14.98 5.86
CA ASP A 671 0.11 13.75 6.10
C ASP A 671 -1.00 13.91 7.14
N TYR A 672 -0.77 14.70 8.18
CA TYR A 672 -1.81 15.04 9.15
C TYR A 672 -2.87 15.97 8.55
N LEU A 673 -2.45 17.12 8.01
CA LEU A 673 -3.35 18.16 7.52
C LEU A 673 -4.24 17.67 6.37
N PHE A 674 -3.66 16.91 5.45
CA PHE A 674 -4.39 16.30 4.34
C PHE A 674 -5.55 15.43 4.85
N VAL A 675 -5.27 14.52 5.78
CA VAL A 675 -6.27 13.56 6.27
C VAL A 675 -7.31 14.25 7.14
N TYR A 676 -6.89 15.14 8.04
CA TYR A 676 -7.79 15.87 8.93
C TYR A 676 -8.81 16.71 8.16
N TRP A 677 -8.34 17.55 7.23
CA TRP A 677 -9.24 18.41 6.45
C TRP A 677 -10.10 17.62 5.47
N MET A 678 -9.59 16.52 4.90
CA MET A 678 -10.42 15.61 4.11
C MET A 678 -11.59 15.06 4.94
N ALA A 679 -11.32 14.55 6.14
CA ALA A 679 -12.36 14.00 7.01
C ALA A 679 -13.43 15.05 7.34
N ARG A 680 -13.00 16.27 7.70
CA ARG A 680 -13.89 17.41 7.95
C ARG A 680 -14.74 17.79 6.73
N ALA A 681 -14.17 17.84 5.53
CA ALA A 681 -14.87 18.24 4.32
C ALA A 681 -15.91 17.22 3.86
N TYR A 682 -15.68 15.93 4.16
CA TYR A 682 -16.60 14.83 3.86
C TYR A 682 -17.50 14.45 5.06
N ASN A 683 -17.58 15.29 6.11
CA ASN A 683 -18.40 15.08 7.31
C ASN A 683 -18.14 13.72 8.01
N GLN A 684 -16.88 13.33 8.11
CA GLN A 684 -16.44 12.10 8.78
C GLN A 684 -15.97 12.36 10.23
N LEU A 685 -15.61 13.60 10.56
CA LEU A 685 -15.31 14.09 11.91
C LEU A 685 -16.44 15.03 12.35
#